data_AF-A0A442S4G6-F1
#
_entry.id   AF-A0A442S4G6-F1
#
_cell.length_a   1.000
_cell.length_b   1.000
_cell.length_c   1.000
_cell.angle_alpha   90.00
_cell.angle_beta   90.00
_cell.angle_gamma   90.00
#
_symmetry.space_group_name_H-M   'P 1'
#
loop_
_entity.id
_entity.type
_entity.pdbx_description
1 polymer ?
#
loop_
_entity_poly.entity_id
_entity_poly.type
_entity_poly.pdbx_seq_one_letter_code
_entity_poly.pdbx_strand_id
1 'polypeptide(L)'
;MNLNNRNRRYRNRLLVSTAMAGATLLGLGQNADAACTPAAPPNYVCSGVNTTGQIVPSGIGLPLDAGDLLTLLLAPANPAVTTDPGFSVSTSDPFALGILGKGAVSYTDANSSALSSTTGIGLGVVSLVPQVAPPYYGPNPGGAVTIDTGGAITGALIGVAAINTGDGATSVNATGDIQSTDASGYGVVVYSQGSAATVTAGNVSGAAVGIYAINQGLTADLSVTATGDVTASGYGIYAINGGQQLDVVNTVLNGTPTFSGPIAHVGKDLTVIAEGTVSGGTGIVAQNLGTGATSVTAKAAVTGSNTGINAYSGSTATDLTVRAEGTVSGGVFGINASNDGTGTTSVTATKAVTGTDGDGIYAVNGTTAKGLTILAEGTVSGYFGIEAKNNGTGATSVTAKAAVTGISDTGIYAFNAASAMGDLTVDAMAVSGATYGIYAENRGSGVTSVTAKGDVAGTGYTGIVAVNGTITLNPEGTIASVAANANATDLTVDAMAASGSEEGIYGYNAGTGATKVTAKGAVSGLTGIHVTNAGSATSLTVEAVAVNGYTGIYARNFGTGATSITTTGAVTGIAGPGIDVANYGTDLTVDAMAVSGDNTGLAAFNFGTGATKVTAKGAATGTFGAGIQVRTGTTTTGGVTIDAAAASGGQFGILAENNGAGATTITATGTVEGGNAAIKAMSSAGQAISITTSGLVRNSSQIA
;
A
#
# COMPACT_ATOMS: atom_id res chain seq x y z
N MET A 1 -12.93 79.62 38.61
CA MET A 1 -13.52 79.50 39.97
C MET A 1 -12.87 78.28 40.61
N ASN A 2 -11.99 78.45 41.62
CA ASN A 2 -12.29 78.44 43.07
C ASN A 2 -12.90 77.09 43.50
N LEU A 3 -12.57 76.39 44.59
CA LEU A 3 -11.77 76.52 45.82
C LEU A 3 -11.87 75.09 46.46
N ASN A 4 -10.83 74.44 46.97
CA ASN A 4 -10.21 74.57 48.30
C ASN A 4 -10.91 73.81 49.47
N ASN A 5 -10.06 73.32 50.41
CA ASN A 5 -10.29 72.82 51.79
C ASN A 5 -10.74 71.35 52.00
N ARG A 6 -9.94 70.45 52.61
CA ARG A 6 -9.38 70.35 53.98
C ARG A 6 -10.43 70.34 55.12
N ASN A 7 -10.59 69.20 55.82
CA ASN A 7 -10.10 68.96 57.20
C ASN A 7 -10.81 67.81 57.97
N ARG A 8 -9.97 66.99 58.64
CA ARG A 8 -10.07 66.45 60.04
C ARG A 8 -11.19 65.45 60.38
N ARG A 9 -11.07 64.50 61.33
CA ARG A 9 -10.04 63.82 62.18
C ARG A 9 -10.86 62.90 63.11
N TYR A 10 -10.32 61.74 63.54
CA TYR A 10 -10.41 61.08 64.88
C TYR A 10 -9.81 59.65 64.70
N ARG A 11 -8.57 59.29 65.09
CA ARG A 11 -7.97 59.00 66.44
C ARG A 11 -8.89 58.12 67.31
N ASN A 12 -8.48 57.00 67.94
CA ASN A 12 -7.20 56.46 68.40
C ASN A 12 -7.40 55.02 68.93
N ARG A 13 -6.33 54.20 68.95
CA ARG A 13 -5.83 53.30 70.04
C ARG A 13 -5.26 51.98 69.48
N LEU A 14 -4.16 51.37 69.94
CA LEU A 14 -3.00 51.76 70.74
C LEU A 14 -2.07 50.51 70.84
N LEU A 15 -0.76 50.67 70.53
CA LEU A 15 0.48 50.03 71.06
C LEU A 15 0.59 48.46 71.10
N VAL A 16 1.75 47.80 70.87
CA VAL A 16 3.10 47.99 71.46
C VAL A 16 4.20 47.23 70.65
N SER A 17 5.32 47.93 70.38
CA SER A 17 6.76 47.53 70.27
C SER A 17 7.24 46.48 69.25
N THR A 18 8.43 46.50 68.63
CA THR A 18 9.77 47.13 68.86
C THR A 18 10.55 46.94 67.52
N ALA A 19 11.13 47.96 66.88
CA ALA A 19 12.46 48.58 67.07
C ALA A 19 13.56 48.04 66.12
N MET A 20 14.41 48.99 65.67
CA MET A 20 15.57 48.93 64.74
C MET A 20 15.20 49.02 63.25
N ALA A 21 15.29 50.16 62.55
CA ALA A 21 16.41 51.10 62.35
C ALA A 21 17.67 50.42 61.81
N GLY A 22 17.92 50.56 60.50
CA GLY A 22 19.16 50.06 59.90
C GLY A 22 19.16 50.08 58.39
N ALA A 23 19.68 51.18 57.84
CA ALA A 23 20.30 51.31 56.53
C ALA A 23 19.40 51.20 55.28
N THR A 24 19.09 52.37 54.73
CA THR A 24 19.19 52.61 53.29
C THR A 24 20.57 52.18 52.79
N LEU A 25 20.71 50.89 52.43
CA LEU A 25 21.68 50.51 51.42
C LEU A 25 20.99 50.69 50.07
N LEU A 26 21.51 51.64 49.30
CA LEU A 26 21.51 51.58 47.85
C LEU A 26 22.17 50.25 47.46
N GLY A 27 21.38 49.18 47.45
CA GLY A 27 21.68 48.03 46.64
C GLY A 27 21.61 48.51 45.21
N LEU A 28 22.78 48.71 44.60
CA LEU A 28 22.95 48.53 43.18
C LEU A 28 22.37 47.14 42.88
N GLY A 29 21.08 47.09 42.55
CA GLY A 29 20.53 45.95 41.84
C GLY A 29 21.35 45.89 40.57
N GLN A 30 22.29 44.94 40.51
CA GLN A 30 22.87 44.57 39.24
C GLN A 30 21.66 44.22 38.39
N ASN A 31 21.41 45.02 37.35
CA ASN A 31 20.52 44.59 36.29
C ASN A 31 21.14 43.26 35.84
N ALA A 32 20.47 42.15 36.13
CA ALA A 32 20.84 40.89 35.52
C ALA A 32 20.63 41.13 34.02
N ASP A 33 21.73 41.35 33.30
CA ASP A 33 21.68 41.51 31.86
C ASP A 33 20.99 40.26 31.30
N ALA A 34 19.98 40.47 30.46
CA ALA A 34 19.31 39.38 29.77
C ALA A 34 20.39 38.61 29.00
N ALA A 35 20.60 37.35 29.39
CA ALA A 35 21.61 36.48 28.84
C ALA A 35 21.41 35.06 29.38
N CYS A 36 22.00 34.08 28.70
CA CYS A 36 22.25 32.76 29.25
C CYS A 36 23.48 32.80 30.18
N THR A 37 23.25 32.74 31.49
CA THR A 37 24.33 32.87 32.49
C THR A 37 24.56 31.55 33.25
N PRO A 38 25.79 31.26 33.72
CA PRO A 38 26.06 30.09 34.52
C PRO A 38 25.37 30.19 35.90
N ALA A 39 24.49 29.25 36.24
CA ALA A 39 23.90 29.16 37.59
C ALA A 39 24.77 28.33 38.54
N ALA A 40 25.32 27.22 38.02
CA ALA A 40 26.39 26.42 38.61
C ALA A 40 26.90 25.48 37.50
N PRO A 41 28.07 25.72 36.89
CA PRO A 41 28.55 24.91 35.78
C PRO A 41 28.48 23.41 36.09
N PRO A 42 27.90 22.60 35.18
CA PRO A 42 27.62 22.90 33.77
C PRO A 42 26.20 23.44 33.48
N ASN A 43 25.45 23.89 34.50
CA ASN A 43 24.08 24.39 34.34
C ASN A 43 24.02 25.89 34.04
N TYR A 44 23.16 26.28 33.11
CA TYR A 44 22.90 27.64 32.66
C TYR A 44 21.41 27.98 32.78
N VAL A 45 21.12 29.23 33.14
CA VAL A 45 19.77 29.79 33.16
C VAL A 45 19.72 30.96 32.20
N CYS A 46 18.81 30.89 31.24
CA CYS A 46 18.56 31.96 30.29
C CYS A 46 17.33 32.77 30.72
N SER A 47 17.47 34.09 30.76
CA SER A 47 16.41 34.98 31.24
C SER A 47 16.31 36.26 30.39
N GLY A 48 15.17 36.92 30.47
CA GLY A 48 14.90 38.21 29.84
C GLY A 48 14.77 38.19 28.31
N VAL A 49 14.48 39.35 27.74
CA VAL A 49 14.33 39.54 26.29
C VAL A 49 15.69 39.89 25.68
N ASN A 50 16.12 39.10 24.70
CA ASN A 50 17.43 39.21 24.08
C ASN A 50 17.31 39.57 22.59
N THR A 51 18.13 40.52 22.14
CA THR A 51 18.26 40.89 20.72
C THR A 51 19.52 40.33 20.05
N THR A 52 20.43 39.78 20.86
CA THR A 52 21.69 39.16 20.43
C THR A 52 21.57 37.65 20.60
N GLY A 53 22.11 36.90 19.64
CA GLY A 53 22.19 35.45 19.69
C GLY A 53 22.91 34.96 20.93
N GLN A 54 22.42 33.86 21.50
CA GLN A 54 22.97 33.26 22.71
C GLN A 54 23.76 32.00 22.34
N ILE A 55 25.01 31.88 22.79
CA ILE A 55 25.76 30.62 22.75
C ILE A 55 26.10 30.17 24.17
N VAL A 56 25.81 28.91 24.45
CA VAL A 56 26.20 28.21 25.66
C VAL A 56 27.21 27.12 25.29
N PRO A 57 28.41 27.13 25.88
CA PRO A 57 28.92 28.02 26.93
C PRO A 57 29.30 29.42 26.43
N SER A 58 29.27 30.40 27.34
CA SER A 58 29.80 31.75 27.11
C SER A 58 31.32 31.70 26.84
N GLY A 59 31.77 32.21 25.70
CA GLY A 59 33.19 32.24 25.31
C GLY A 59 33.49 31.76 23.89
N ILE A 60 32.48 31.19 23.22
CA ILE A 60 32.50 30.89 21.79
C ILE A 60 31.90 32.10 21.07
N GLY A 61 32.62 32.68 20.11
CA GLY A 61 32.20 33.88 19.38
C GLY A 61 31.16 33.56 18.29
N LEU A 62 30.38 34.57 17.91
CA LEU A 62 29.52 34.55 16.73
C LEU A 62 30.12 35.47 15.66
N PRO A 63 30.19 35.06 14.37
CA PRO A 63 29.83 33.75 13.82
C PRO A 63 30.83 32.65 14.22
N LEU A 64 30.35 31.39 14.30
CA LEU A 64 31.23 30.25 14.49
C LEU A 64 32.18 30.12 13.29
N ASP A 65 33.48 29.93 13.53
CA ASP A 65 34.45 29.57 12.50
C ASP A 65 35.02 28.15 12.70
N ALA A 66 35.80 27.66 11.73
CA ALA A 66 36.43 26.34 11.83
C ALA A 66 37.46 26.25 12.98
N GLY A 67 37.97 27.39 13.47
CA GLY A 67 38.87 27.49 14.62
C GLY A 67 38.15 27.36 15.96
N ASP A 68 36.89 27.78 16.05
CA ASP A 68 36.01 27.57 17.21
C ASP A 68 35.63 26.09 17.41
N LEU A 69 35.78 25.25 16.38
CA LEU A 69 35.66 23.80 16.52
C LEU A 69 36.79 23.20 17.37
N LEU A 70 37.96 23.86 17.46
CA LEU A 70 39.04 23.48 18.40
C LEU A 70 38.75 23.93 19.84
N THR A 71 38.05 25.05 20.05
CA THR A 71 37.62 25.48 21.40
C THR A 71 36.47 24.61 21.92
N LEU A 72 35.67 24.05 21.02
CA LEU A 72 34.68 22.98 21.28
C LEU A 72 35.31 21.69 21.87
N LEU A 73 36.57 21.36 21.57
CA LEU A 73 37.30 20.27 22.23
C LEU A 73 37.52 20.52 23.74
N LEU A 74 37.53 21.81 24.12
CA LEU A 74 37.71 22.31 25.49
C LEU A 74 36.36 22.69 26.15
N ALA A 75 35.23 22.54 25.46
CA ALA A 75 33.89 22.82 25.97
C ALA A 75 33.56 21.97 27.22
N PRO A 76 32.71 22.45 28.14
CA PRO A 76 32.22 21.66 29.26
C PRO A 76 31.55 20.40 28.74
N ALA A 77 31.69 19.32 29.51
CA ALA A 77 31.22 18.01 29.08
C ALA A 77 29.71 18.01 28.83
N ASN A 78 28.91 18.60 29.71
CA ASN A 78 27.45 18.36 29.74
C ASN A 78 26.62 19.65 29.99
N PRO A 79 26.66 20.67 29.11
CA PRO A 79 25.89 21.90 29.30
C PRO A 79 24.38 21.63 29.35
N ALA A 80 23.72 22.12 30.40
CA ALA A 80 22.28 22.01 30.58
C ALA A 80 21.67 23.40 30.73
N VAL A 81 20.72 23.74 29.86
CA VAL A 81 20.06 25.06 29.81
C VAL A 81 18.62 24.94 30.29
N THR A 82 18.25 25.84 31.20
CA THR A 82 16.86 26.07 31.62
C THR A 82 16.47 27.53 31.39
N THR A 83 15.17 27.80 31.27
CA THR A 83 14.65 29.16 31.02
C THR A 83 13.93 29.71 32.25
N ASP A 84 14.06 31.00 32.48
CA ASP A 84 13.22 31.76 33.40
C ASP A 84 12.03 32.39 32.65
N PRO A 85 10.93 32.71 33.36
CA PRO A 85 9.80 33.42 32.76
C PRO A 85 10.21 34.69 32.03
N GLY A 86 9.69 34.87 30.80
CA GLY A 86 9.98 36.03 29.96
C GLY A 86 11.26 35.93 29.14
N PHE A 87 11.95 34.77 29.15
CA PHE A 87 13.04 34.53 28.21
C PHE A 87 12.55 34.51 26.77
N SER A 88 13.25 35.25 25.89
CA SER A 88 13.08 35.16 24.44
C SER A 88 14.33 35.67 23.74
N VAL A 89 14.56 35.21 22.52
CA VAL A 89 15.63 35.72 21.65
C VAL A 89 15.05 36.08 20.28
N SER A 90 15.31 37.29 19.81
CA SER A 90 15.01 37.72 18.43
C SER A 90 16.22 38.42 17.86
N THR A 91 16.93 37.77 16.95
CA THR A 91 18.25 38.22 16.49
C THR A 91 18.44 38.05 14.97
N SER A 92 19.43 38.78 14.44
CA SER A 92 20.00 38.55 13.11
C SER A 92 21.29 37.73 13.14
N ASP A 93 21.69 37.25 14.32
CA ASP A 93 22.87 36.42 14.46
C ASP A 93 22.63 34.98 13.96
N PRO A 94 23.68 34.23 13.57
CA PRO A 94 23.54 32.87 13.04
C PRO A 94 22.82 31.87 13.96
N PHE A 95 22.68 32.17 15.25
CA PHE A 95 21.92 31.38 16.22
C PHE A 95 21.05 32.29 17.08
N ALA A 96 19.78 31.93 17.30
CA ALA A 96 19.03 32.54 18.40
C ALA A 96 19.50 31.91 19.74
N LEU A 97 19.56 30.58 19.81
CA LEU A 97 20.21 29.86 20.90
C LEU A 97 21.00 28.66 20.37
N GLY A 98 22.32 28.67 20.56
CA GLY A 98 23.22 27.55 20.30
C GLY A 98 23.74 26.95 21.60
N ILE A 99 23.60 25.64 21.80
CA ILE A 99 24.12 24.91 22.96
C ILE A 99 25.05 23.83 22.45
N LEU A 100 26.33 23.94 22.80
CA LEU A 100 27.37 23.06 22.27
C LEU A 100 28.15 22.40 23.41
N GLY A 101 28.28 21.07 23.35
CA GLY A 101 29.03 20.29 24.34
C GLY A 101 29.57 18.99 23.75
N LYS A 102 30.29 18.22 24.58
CA LYS A 102 30.91 16.93 24.18
C LYS A 102 30.36 15.73 24.95
N GLY A 103 29.17 15.87 25.50
CA GLY A 103 28.55 14.93 26.44
C GLY A 103 27.04 15.14 26.47
N ALA A 104 26.37 14.99 27.61
CA ALA A 104 24.93 15.19 27.70
C ALA A 104 24.58 16.69 27.62
N VAL A 105 24.03 17.11 26.49
CA VAL A 105 23.60 18.49 26.24
C VAL A 105 22.09 18.57 26.32
N SER A 106 21.56 19.55 27.06
CA SER A 106 20.11 19.71 27.18
C SER A 106 19.61 21.15 27.11
N TYR A 107 18.39 21.29 26.57
CA TYR A 107 17.55 22.48 26.63
C TYR A 107 16.19 22.09 27.20
N THR A 108 15.83 22.65 28.35
CA THR A 108 14.54 22.43 29.00
C THR A 108 13.86 23.76 29.25
N ASP A 109 12.79 24.02 28.53
CA ASP A 109 12.04 25.27 28.55
C ASP A 109 10.62 25.03 29.05
N ALA A 110 10.41 25.31 30.33
CA ALA A 110 9.10 25.24 30.98
C ALA A 110 8.20 26.45 30.66
N ASN A 111 8.73 27.48 29.97
CA ASN A 111 8.08 28.77 29.82
C ASN A 111 7.63 29.09 28.38
N SER A 112 7.80 28.14 27.45
CA SER A 112 7.46 28.33 26.02
C SER A 112 8.14 29.56 25.42
N SER A 113 9.44 29.67 25.65
CA SER A 113 10.28 30.79 25.25
C SER A 113 10.38 30.89 23.72
N ALA A 114 10.15 32.08 23.16
CA ALA A 114 10.26 32.30 21.72
C ALA A 114 11.72 32.52 21.29
N LEU A 115 12.16 31.79 20.26
CA LEU A 115 13.53 31.86 19.71
C LEU A 115 13.48 32.13 18.20
N SER A 116 14.09 33.23 17.75
CA SER A 116 14.06 33.63 16.35
C SER A 116 15.44 34.12 15.88
N SER A 117 15.98 33.48 14.83
CA SER A 117 17.13 33.97 14.05
C SER A 117 16.72 34.21 12.60
N THR A 118 17.02 35.41 12.07
CA THR A 118 16.71 35.75 10.67
C THR A 118 17.80 35.38 9.67
N THR A 119 18.91 34.78 10.10
CA THR A 119 20.05 34.44 9.22
C THR A 119 20.52 33.00 9.34
N GLY A 120 20.22 32.29 10.44
CA GLY A 120 20.71 30.94 10.66
C GLY A 120 19.71 30.06 11.40
N ILE A 121 20.14 29.49 12.52
CA ILE A 121 19.43 28.46 13.27
C ILE A 121 18.65 29.08 14.42
N GLY A 122 17.37 28.69 14.59
CA GLY A 122 16.57 29.12 15.74
C GLY A 122 17.13 28.53 17.05
N LEU A 123 17.05 27.20 17.18
CA LEU A 123 17.61 26.45 18.30
C LEU A 123 18.56 25.36 17.80
N GLY A 124 19.84 25.43 18.15
CA GLY A 124 20.83 24.41 17.86
C GLY A 124 21.36 23.75 19.12
N VAL A 125 21.12 22.45 19.32
CA VAL A 125 21.60 21.66 20.46
C VAL A 125 22.50 20.54 19.95
N VAL A 126 23.78 20.64 20.27
CA VAL A 126 24.83 19.87 19.60
C VAL A 126 25.74 19.19 20.63
N SER A 127 25.72 17.87 20.65
CA SER A 127 26.69 17.00 21.34
C SER A 127 27.71 16.49 20.32
N LEU A 128 28.91 17.08 20.35
CA LEU A 128 30.04 16.75 19.49
C LEU A 128 31.07 15.92 20.26
N VAL A 129 30.99 14.61 20.12
CA VAL A 129 32.07 13.73 20.55
C VAL A 129 33.01 13.40 19.38
N PRO A 130 34.32 13.68 19.49
CA PRO A 130 35.29 13.45 18.41
C PRO A 130 35.34 11.99 17.94
N GLN A 131 35.26 11.79 16.63
CA GLN A 131 35.29 10.48 16.00
C GLN A 131 36.71 10.23 15.45
N VAL A 132 37.52 9.38 16.09
CA VAL A 132 38.98 9.32 15.83
C VAL A 132 39.40 8.33 14.73
N ALA A 133 38.62 7.29 14.40
CA ALA A 133 38.82 6.43 13.22
C ALA A 133 37.66 5.43 13.00
N PRO A 134 37.43 4.90 11.78
CA PRO A 134 36.50 3.78 11.51
C PRO A 134 36.94 2.44 12.14
N PRO A 135 36.00 1.58 12.59
CA PRO A 135 34.61 1.91 12.84
C PRO A 135 34.57 2.99 13.93
N TYR A 136 33.80 4.05 13.71
CA TYR A 136 33.76 5.25 14.57
C TYR A 136 33.26 4.97 16.01
N TYR A 137 33.07 3.70 16.35
CA TYR A 137 32.53 3.12 17.57
C TYR A 137 33.67 2.63 18.49
N GLY A 138 34.28 3.55 19.23
CA GLY A 138 34.94 3.18 20.49
C GLY A 138 33.89 2.88 21.57
N PRO A 139 34.20 2.12 22.64
CA PRO A 139 33.26 1.90 23.74
C PRO A 139 33.08 3.20 24.55
N ASN A 140 31.83 3.64 24.72
CA ASN A 140 31.43 4.77 25.57
C ASN A 140 32.09 6.14 25.31
N PRO A 141 31.94 6.75 24.12
CA PRO A 141 32.36 8.13 23.88
C PRO A 141 31.63 9.15 24.79
N GLY A 142 30.45 8.83 25.31
CA GLY A 142 29.53 9.81 25.92
C GLY A 142 28.80 10.60 24.84
N GLY A 143 27.84 11.44 25.24
CA GLY A 143 27.13 12.34 24.32
C GLY A 143 25.64 12.03 24.18
N ALA A 144 24.79 12.95 24.60
CA ALA A 144 23.33 12.83 24.48
C ALA A 144 22.75 14.21 24.16
N VAL A 145 21.59 14.24 23.52
CA VAL A 145 20.87 15.50 23.26
C VAL A 145 19.46 15.38 23.82
N THR A 146 19.02 16.39 24.57
CA THR A 146 17.63 16.48 25.04
C THR A 146 17.09 17.90 24.80
N ILE A 147 15.99 18.01 24.08
CA ILE A 147 15.26 19.24 23.84
C ILE A 147 13.84 19.04 24.37
N ASP A 148 13.37 19.93 25.24
CA ASP A 148 11.99 19.97 25.72
C ASP A 148 11.52 21.43 25.76
N THR A 149 10.57 21.78 24.89
CA THR A 149 10.06 23.15 24.76
C THR A 149 8.66 23.19 24.13
N GLY A 150 7.84 24.12 24.60
CA GLY A 150 6.58 24.54 23.95
C GLY A 150 6.69 25.86 23.21
N GLY A 151 7.89 26.43 23.12
CA GLY A 151 8.13 27.75 22.54
C GLY A 151 8.09 27.74 21.02
N ALA A 152 7.73 28.89 20.43
CA ALA A 152 7.83 29.09 18.99
C ALA A 152 9.29 29.29 18.58
N ILE A 153 9.74 28.55 17.58
CA ILE A 153 11.13 28.55 17.12
C ILE A 153 11.18 28.87 15.63
N THR A 154 11.92 29.91 15.27
CA THR A 154 12.13 30.34 13.89
C THR A 154 13.61 30.45 13.59
N GLY A 155 14.06 29.78 12.54
CA GLY A 155 15.36 30.03 11.93
C GLY A 155 15.19 30.44 10.47
N ALA A 156 16.19 31.09 9.88
CA ALA A 156 16.21 31.23 8.44
C ALA A 156 16.49 29.87 7.80
N LEU A 157 17.56 29.21 8.22
CA LEU A 157 18.07 27.98 7.61
C LEU A 157 17.53 26.74 8.30
N ILE A 158 17.55 26.70 9.64
CA ILE A 158 17.03 25.57 10.41
C ILE A 158 16.22 26.10 11.60
N GLY A 159 14.99 25.62 11.79
CA GLY A 159 14.22 25.93 13.00
C GLY A 159 14.88 25.31 14.24
N VAL A 160 14.88 23.98 14.30
CA VAL A 160 15.51 23.20 15.38
C VAL A 160 16.56 22.24 14.82
N ALA A 161 17.78 22.27 15.35
CA ALA A 161 18.84 21.31 15.06
C ALA A 161 19.22 20.54 16.33
N ALA A 162 19.03 19.22 16.33
CA ALA A 162 19.44 18.31 17.40
C ALA A 162 20.49 17.32 16.87
N ILE A 163 21.75 17.53 17.20
CA ILE A 163 22.86 16.77 16.60
C ILE A 163 23.63 16.07 17.72
N ASN A 164 23.62 14.73 17.70
CA ASN A 164 24.38 13.90 18.62
C ASN A 164 25.32 12.97 17.87
N THR A 165 26.62 13.26 17.94
CA THR A 165 27.65 12.36 17.42
C THR A 165 28.10 11.32 18.45
N GLY A 166 27.59 11.39 19.68
CA GLY A 166 27.87 10.47 20.78
C GLY A 166 27.00 9.21 20.79
N ASP A 167 27.10 8.47 21.89
CA ASP A 167 26.47 7.15 22.08
C ASP A 167 25.23 7.13 22.97
N GLY A 168 24.85 8.27 23.53
CA GLY A 168 23.62 8.46 24.29
C GLY A 168 22.41 8.75 23.39
N ALA A 169 21.24 8.85 24.03
CA ALA A 169 19.98 9.08 23.32
C ALA A 169 19.86 10.52 22.80
N THR A 170 19.06 10.67 21.75
CA THR A 170 18.65 11.96 21.20
C THR A 170 17.14 12.11 21.38
N SER A 171 16.70 12.99 22.27
CA SER A 171 15.29 13.22 22.55
C SER A 171 14.92 14.65 22.21
N VAL A 172 13.97 14.84 21.29
CA VAL A 172 13.40 16.13 20.92
C VAL A 172 11.91 16.11 21.23
N ASN A 173 11.47 17.01 22.09
CA ASN A 173 10.07 17.30 22.38
C ASN A 173 9.85 18.82 22.18
N ALA A 174 9.54 19.21 20.94
CA ALA A 174 9.38 20.60 20.54
C ALA A 174 7.95 20.82 20.06
N THR A 175 7.04 21.13 20.98
CA THR A 175 5.59 21.14 20.73
C THR A 175 5.04 22.49 20.24
N GLY A 176 5.84 23.56 20.32
CA GLY A 176 5.51 24.86 19.73
C GLY A 176 5.67 24.87 18.21
N ASP A 177 5.31 26.00 17.59
CA ASP A 177 5.46 26.19 16.14
C ASP A 177 6.93 26.31 15.75
N ILE A 178 7.37 25.52 14.77
CA ILE A 178 8.75 25.48 14.26
C ILE A 178 8.74 25.92 12.80
N GLN A 179 9.59 26.88 12.45
CA GLN A 179 9.65 27.41 11.09
C GLN A 179 11.08 27.64 10.58
N SER A 180 11.33 27.29 9.32
CA SER A 180 12.41 27.86 8.52
C SER A 180 11.88 28.89 7.53
N THR A 181 12.54 30.04 7.38
CA THR A 181 12.09 31.09 6.43
C THR A 181 12.83 31.09 5.09
N ASP A 182 13.99 30.44 4.99
CA ASP A 182 14.74 30.31 3.72
C ASP A 182 14.10 29.28 2.80
N ALA A 183 14.21 29.46 1.48
CA ALA A 183 13.63 28.55 0.47
C ALA A 183 14.25 27.14 0.49
N SER A 184 15.48 27.00 0.99
CA SER A 184 16.17 25.73 1.18
C SER A 184 16.18 25.27 2.64
N GLY A 185 15.39 25.93 3.50
CA GLY A 185 15.42 25.74 4.95
C GLY A 185 14.76 24.45 5.42
N TYR A 186 15.16 24.02 6.62
CA TYR A 186 14.70 22.82 7.30
C TYR A 186 13.93 23.20 8.58
N GLY A 187 12.75 22.64 8.80
CA GLY A 187 12.01 22.87 10.05
C GLY A 187 12.76 22.28 11.24
N VAL A 188 12.90 20.95 11.24
CA VAL A 188 13.60 20.17 12.26
C VAL A 188 14.66 19.29 11.62
N VAL A 189 15.88 19.31 12.15
CA VAL A 189 16.97 18.41 11.77
C VAL A 189 17.41 17.63 13.00
N VAL A 190 17.37 16.30 12.93
CA VAL A 190 17.83 15.39 13.97
C VAL A 190 18.85 14.43 13.42
N TYR A 191 19.99 14.30 14.10
CA TYR A 191 21.05 13.36 13.77
C TYR A 191 21.55 12.66 15.03
N SER A 192 21.53 11.32 15.05
CA SER A 192 21.97 10.50 16.19
C SER A 192 22.89 9.38 15.69
N GLN A 193 24.02 9.13 16.35
CA GLN A 193 24.98 8.09 15.93
C GLN A 193 25.03 6.83 16.79
N GLY A 194 24.57 6.83 18.04
CA GLY A 194 24.84 5.66 18.90
C GLY A 194 23.69 5.12 19.76
N SER A 195 22.61 5.87 19.98
CA SER A 195 21.44 5.34 20.69
C SER A 195 20.13 5.85 20.10
N ALA A 196 19.02 5.46 20.73
CA ALA A 196 17.67 5.75 20.28
C ALA A 196 17.47 7.25 20.05
N ALA A 197 16.76 7.56 18.97
CA ALA A 197 16.36 8.91 18.62
C ALA A 197 14.83 9.02 18.66
N THR A 198 14.31 9.96 19.44
CA THR A 198 12.87 10.24 19.55
C THR A 198 12.61 11.69 19.23
N VAL A 199 11.75 11.95 18.25
CA VAL A 199 11.38 13.30 17.81
C VAL A 199 9.88 13.46 17.97
N THR A 200 9.46 14.45 18.74
CA THR A 200 8.08 14.92 18.85
C THR A 200 8.07 16.39 18.47
N ALA A 201 7.34 16.74 17.42
CA ALA A 201 7.28 18.11 16.92
C ALA A 201 5.82 18.55 16.74
N GLY A 202 5.54 19.82 17.08
CA GLY A 202 4.24 20.48 16.88
C GLY A 202 4.00 20.80 15.40
N ASN A 203 3.57 22.04 15.11
CA ASN A 203 3.50 22.50 13.72
C ASN A 203 4.91 22.76 13.20
N VAL A 204 5.23 22.24 12.02
CA VAL A 204 6.56 22.38 11.42
C VAL A 204 6.43 22.86 9.98
N SER A 205 6.97 24.04 9.69
CA SER A 205 7.10 24.57 8.34
C SER A 205 8.56 24.64 7.94
N GLY A 206 9.00 23.75 7.05
CA GLY A 206 10.35 23.79 6.47
C GLY A 206 10.27 23.92 4.97
N ALA A 207 10.96 24.87 4.34
CA ALA A 207 10.77 25.08 2.90
C ALA A 207 11.26 23.89 2.07
N ALA A 208 12.47 23.37 2.33
CA ALA A 208 12.99 22.17 1.69
C ALA A 208 12.49 20.89 2.40
N VAL A 209 12.63 20.83 3.73
CA VAL A 209 12.19 19.68 4.51
C VAL A 209 11.51 20.13 5.81
N GLY A 210 10.34 19.57 6.12
CA GLY A 210 9.67 19.81 7.39
C GLY A 210 10.47 19.19 8.54
N ILE A 211 10.47 17.86 8.63
CA ILE A 211 11.23 17.10 9.63
C ILE A 211 12.22 16.18 8.93
N TYR A 212 13.50 16.32 9.23
CA TYR A 212 14.57 15.46 8.74
C TYR A 212 15.25 14.76 9.92
N ALA A 213 15.12 13.44 10.03
CA ALA A 213 15.63 12.67 11.16
C ALA A 213 16.47 11.47 10.68
N ILE A 214 17.72 11.41 11.12
CA ILE A 214 18.62 10.29 10.86
C ILE A 214 19.09 9.68 12.18
N ASN A 215 19.03 8.35 12.25
CA ASN A 215 19.63 7.58 13.31
C ASN A 215 20.58 6.52 12.74
N GLN A 216 21.84 6.58 13.16
CA GLN A 216 22.91 5.68 12.76
C GLN A 216 23.40 4.80 13.94
N GLY A 217 22.67 4.79 15.06
CA GLY A 217 22.96 3.89 16.17
C GLY A 217 22.79 2.43 15.76
N LEU A 218 23.82 1.61 15.98
CA LEU A 218 23.93 0.23 15.46
C LEU A 218 22.68 -0.63 15.70
N THR A 219 22.09 -0.54 16.89
CA THR A 219 20.88 -1.28 17.29
C THR A 219 19.81 -0.35 17.88
N ALA A 220 19.80 0.90 17.45
CA ALA A 220 18.96 1.94 18.03
C ALA A 220 17.66 2.13 17.23
N ASP A 221 16.58 2.42 17.94
CA ASP A 221 15.29 2.75 17.33
C ASP A 221 15.23 4.25 16.98
N LEU A 222 14.55 4.60 15.88
CA LEU A 222 14.17 5.95 15.52
C LEU A 222 12.65 6.08 15.57
N SER A 223 12.15 7.05 16.33
CA SER A 223 10.74 7.39 16.40
C SER A 223 10.54 8.87 16.07
N VAL A 224 9.66 9.18 15.11
CA VAL A 224 9.26 10.54 14.75
C VAL A 224 7.75 10.66 14.90
N THR A 225 7.30 11.61 15.71
CA THR A 225 5.89 11.94 15.94
C THR A 225 5.67 13.41 15.61
N ALA A 226 4.87 13.69 14.58
CA ALA A 226 4.39 15.04 14.27
C ALA A 226 2.99 15.21 14.87
N THR A 227 2.88 15.93 15.97
CA THR A 227 1.61 16.19 16.67
C THR A 227 0.82 17.32 16.00
N GLY A 228 1.49 18.21 15.27
CA GLY A 228 0.91 19.26 14.45
C GLY A 228 1.12 19.05 12.95
N ASP A 229 0.74 20.04 12.15
CA ASP A 229 0.86 20.01 10.69
C ASP A 229 2.33 20.17 10.27
N VAL A 230 2.76 19.38 9.28
CA VAL A 230 4.11 19.45 8.68
C VAL A 230 4.00 19.88 7.23
N THR A 231 4.60 21.01 6.87
CA THR A 231 4.53 21.56 5.52
C THR A 231 5.92 21.82 4.93
N ALA A 232 6.16 21.31 3.73
CA ALA A 232 7.37 21.55 2.95
C ALA A 232 7.12 21.53 1.44
N SER A 233 8.09 22.03 0.66
CA SER A 233 8.09 21.88 -0.80
C SER A 233 8.87 20.63 -1.26
N GLY A 234 9.85 20.17 -0.49
CA GLY A 234 10.63 18.96 -0.77
C GLY A 234 10.10 17.73 -0.04
N TYR A 235 10.50 17.51 1.21
CA TYR A 235 10.03 16.38 2.02
C TYR A 235 9.22 16.87 3.22
N GLY A 236 8.01 16.37 3.44
CA GLY A 236 7.27 16.69 4.67
C GLY A 236 8.00 16.12 5.88
N ILE A 237 8.02 14.79 5.98
CA ILE A 237 8.80 14.04 6.97
C ILE A 237 9.78 13.13 6.23
N TYR A 238 11.05 13.17 6.60
CA TYR A 238 12.09 12.26 6.10
C TYR A 238 12.80 11.63 7.30
N ALA A 239 12.48 10.36 7.58
CA ALA A 239 13.08 9.59 8.67
C ALA A 239 13.90 8.40 8.14
N ILE A 240 15.13 8.25 8.65
CA ILE A 240 16.09 7.25 8.17
C ILE A 240 16.78 6.54 9.35
N ASN A 241 16.74 5.21 9.37
CA ASN A 241 17.71 4.40 10.09
C ASN A 241 18.84 4.01 9.10
N GLY A 242 20.08 4.40 9.40
CA GLY A 242 21.24 4.24 8.53
C GLY A 242 21.55 5.47 7.68
N GLY A 243 21.89 5.26 6.42
CA GLY A 243 22.15 6.33 5.45
C GLY A 243 23.60 6.85 5.45
N GLN A 244 23.84 7.94 4.75
CA GLN A 244 25.15 8.60 4.68
C GLN A 244 25.41 9.45 5.93
N GLN A 245 26.69 9.67 6.26
CA GLN A 245 27.06 10.46 7.42
C GLN A 245 26.74 11.95 7.18
N LEU A 246 26.16 12.61 8.18
CA LEU A 246 25.93 14.05 8.16
C LEU A 246 27.27 14.79 8.31
N ASP A 247 27.52 15.79 7.46
CA ASP A 247 28.56 16.78 7.68
C ASP A 247 28.10 17.75 8.77
N VAL A 248 28.41 17.39 10.02
CA VAL A 248 28.01 18.13 11.20
C VAL A 248 28.58 19.55 11.21
N VAL A 249 29.82 19.72 10.73
CA VAL A 249 30.47 21.04 10.73
C VAL A 249 29.77 21.96 9.76
N ASN A 250 29.55 21.53 8.51
CA ASN A 250 28.82 22.33 7.54
C ASN A 250 27.38 22.62 7.98
N THR A 251 26.71 21.65 8.61
CA THR A 251 25.34 21.82 9.10
C THR A 251 25.24 22.87 10.20
N VAL A 252 26.16 22.85 11.17
CA VAL A 252 26.17 23.80 12.28
C VAL A 252 26.62 25.19 11.82
N LEU A 253 27.64 25.29 10.98
CA LEU A 253 28.18 26.59 10.54
C LEU A 253 27.31 27.29 9.50
N ASN A 254 26.85 26.53 8.50
CA ASN A 254 26.20 27.06 7.31
C ASN A 254 24.70 26.74 7.25
N GLY A 255 24.13 26.13 8.29
CA GLY A 255 22.70 25.77 8.36
C GLY A 255 22.23 24.83 7.24
N THR A 256 23.17 24.18 6.54
CA THR A 256 22.88 23.40 5.33
C THR A 256 23.29 21.95 5.57
N PRO A 257 22.32 21.03 5.80
CA PRO A 257 22.61 19.60 5.89
C PRO A 257 23.22 19.08 4.59
N THR A 258 24.43 18.54 4.68
CA THR A 258 25.10 17.85 3.58
C THR A 258 25.57 16.47 4.04
N PHE A 259 25.56 15.50 3.13
CA PHE A 259 25.86 14.11 3.46
C PHE A 259 27.05 13.62 2.64
N SER A 260 27.93 12.83 3.26
CA SER A 260 29.11 12.27 2.59
C SER A 260 29.44 10.87 3.10
N GLY A 261 30.32 10.18 2.37
CA GLY A 261 30.77 8.83 2.73
C GLY A 261 29.84 7.69 2.28
N PRO A 262 30.17 6.45 2.67
CA PRO A 262 29.37 5.27 2.32
C PRO A 262 28.04 5.22 3.08
N ILE A 263 27.08 4.47 2.54
CA ILE A 263 25.79 4.23 3.18
C ILE A 263 25.96 3.22 4.32
N ALA A 264 25.60 3.62 5.54
CA ALA A 264 25.55 2.75 6.71
C ALA A 264 24.23 1.96 6.76
N HIS A 265 24.32 0.65 7.03
CA HIS A 265 23.19 -0.26 7.20
C HIS A 265 23.03 -0.58 8.69
N VAL A 266 22.51 0.39 9.44
CA VAL A 266 22.47 0.40 10.90
C VAL A 266 21.12 0.92 11.39
N GLY A 267 20.83 0.71 12.66
CA GLY A 267 19.53 0.99 13.25
C GLY A 267 18.72 -0.29 13.48
N LYS A 268 17.64 -0.15 14.24
CA LYS A 268 16.69 -1.22 14.52
C LYS A 268 15.31 -0.81 14.01
N ASP A 269 14.39 -0.41 14.89
CA ASP A 269 13.03 -0.08 14.49
C ASP A 269 12.93 1.37 14.01
N LEU A 270 12.17 1.61 12.95
CA LEU A 270 11.83 2.95 12.46
C LEU A 270 10.33 3.15 12.59
N THR A 271 9.91 4.15 13.35
CA THR A 271 8.51 4.51 13.53
C THR A 271 8.27 5.96 13.14
N VAL A 272 7.28 6.21 12.29
CA VAL A 272 6.80 7.55 11.93
C VAL A 272 5.31 7.64 12.22
N ILE A 273 4.90 8.61 13.03
CA ILE A 273 3.52 8.90 13.39
C ILE A 273 3.21 10.34 13.00
N ALA A 274 2.33 10.54 12.02
CA ALA A 274 1.82 11.86 11.66
C ALA A 274 0.40 12.01 12.20
N GLU A 275 0.23 12.79 13.26
CA GLU A 275 -1.07 13.13 13.82
C GLU A 275 -1.72 14.30 13.10
N GLY A 276 -0.91 15.31 12.72
CA GLY A 276 -1.30 16.40 11.85
C GLY A 276 -1.12 16.09 10.36
N THR A 277 -1.58 17.00 9.51
CA THR A 277 -1.45 16.86 8.05
C THR A 277 0.01 16.97 7.64
N VAL A 278 0.40 16.24 6.59
CA VAL A 278 1.76 16.31 6.05
C VAL A 278 1.70 16.67 4.58
N SER A 279 2.42 17.72 4.19
CA SER A 279 2.56 18.13 2.79
C SER A 279 4.03 18.28 2.39
N GLY A 280 4.34 17.86 1.17
CA GLY A 280 5.68 17.84 0.61
C GLY A 280 5.67 17.62 -0.90
N GLY A 281 6.84 17.66 -1.52
CA GLY A 281 7.07 16.98 -2.80
C GLY A 281 6.92 15.46 -2.60
N THR A 282 7.52 14.92 -1.54
CA THR A 282 7.10 13.66 -0.94
C THR A 282 6.57 13.93 0.46
N GLY A 283 5.37 13.43 0.78
CA GLY A 283 4.75 13.69 2.08
C GLY A 283 5.55 13.06 3.21
N ILE A 284 5.61 11.73 3.25
CA ILE A 284 6.36 10.97 4.26
C ILE A 284 7.35 10.05 3.58
N VAL A 285 8.62 10.08 4.02
CA VAL A 285 9.65 9.09 3.70
C VAL A 285 10.07 8.41 4.99
N ALA A 286 9.96 7.08 5.02
CA ALA A 286 10.47 6.24 6.10
C ALA A 286 11.38 5.16 5.50
N GLN A 287 12.69 5.29 5.71
CA GLN A 287 13.70 4.40 5.15
C GLN A 287 14.46 3.68 6.27
N ASN A 288 14.32 2.36 6.38
CA ASN A 288 15.04 1.56 7.35
C ASN A 288 16.08 0.67 6.68
N LEU A 289 17.35 1.04 6.80
CA LEU A 289 18.49 0.23 6.37
C LEU A 289 19.08 -0.61 7.52
N GLY A 290 18.41 -0.58 8.68
CA GLY A 290 18.78 -1.31 9.88
C GLY A 290 18.25 -2.74 9.90
N THR A 291 18.09 -3.28 11.11
CA THR A 291 17.72 -4.69 11.36
C THR A 291 16.29 -4.90 11.88
N GLY A 292 15.59 -3.82 12.24
CA GLY A 292 14.26 -3.88 12.84
C GLY A 292 13.13 -3.70 11.84
N ALA A 293 11.96 -3.35 12.35
CA ALA A 293 10.74 -3.13 11.57
C ALA A 293 10.60 -1.66 11.16
N THR A 294 9.85 -1.42 10.08
CA THR A 294 9.47 -0.07 9.63
C THR A 294 7.96 0.11 9.83
N SER A 295 7.56 1.18 10.51
CA SER A 295 6.15 1.50 10.77
C SER A 295 5.86 2.96 10.42
N VAL A 296 4.85 3.19 9.59
CA VAL A 296 4.31 4.51 9.28
C VAL A 296 2.84 4.54 9.66
N THR A 297 2.43 5.46 10.52
CA THR A 297 1.02 5.75 10.83
C THR A 297 0.72 7.20 10.47
N ALA A 298 -0.15 7.43 9.49
CA ALA A 298 -0.64 8.76 9.12
C ALA A 298 -2.10 8.90 9.53
N LYS A 299 -2.36 9.59 10.65
CA LYS A 299 -3.72 9.78 11.19
C LYS A 299 -4.52 10.83 10.41
N ALA A 300 -3.83 11.86 9.94
CA ALA A 300 -4.38 12.93 9.11
C ALA A 300 -3.91 12.83 7.65
N ALA A 301 -4.34 13.78 6.82
CA ALA A 301 -4.08 13.75 5.39
C ALA A 301 -2.59 13.88 5.06
N VAL A 302 -2.13 13.11 4.07
CA VAL A 302 -0.76 13.19 3.53
C VAL A 302 -0.82 13.54 2.05
N THR A 303 -0.16 14.62 1.65
CA THR A 303 -0.13 15.11 0.27
C THR A 303 1.31 15.24 -0.21
N GLY A 304 1.67 14.48 -1.23
CA GLY A 304 2.91 14.62 -1.97
C GLY A 304 2.67 15.10 -3.40
N SER A 305 3.41 16.06 -3.92
CA SER A 305 3.34 16.36 -5.36
C SER A 305 3.90 15.22 -6.23
N ASN A 306 4.77 14.36 -5.65
CA ASN A 306 5.36 13.18 -6.27
C ASN A 306 4.92 11.89 -5.58
N THR A 307 5.03 11.79 -4.25
CA THR A 307 4.62 10.58 -3.53
C THR A 307 3.97 10.95 -2.20
N GLY A 308 2.80 10.40 -1.89
CA GLY A 308 2.16 10.63 -0.60
C GLY A 308 2.98 10.03 0.54
N ILE A 309 3.06 8.70 0.57
CA ILE A 309 3.86 7.94 1.55
C ILE A 309 4.84 7.04 0.81
N ASN A 310 6.12 7.12 1.16
CA ASN A 310 7.19 6.27 0.67
C ASN A 310 7.83 5.53 1.86
N ALA A 311 7.52 4.24 2.03
CA ALA A 311 8.07 3.40 3.08
C ALA A 311 8.98 2.32 2.46
N TYR A 312 10.21 2.22 2.97
CA TYR A 312 11.21 1.28 2.49
C TYR A 312 11.90 0.54 3.65
N SER A 313 11.89 -0.79 3.58
CA SER A 313 12.68 -1.68 4.43
C SER A 313 13.78 -2.33 3.60
N GLY A 314 15.03 -2.07 3.94
CA GLY A 314 16.21 -2.63 3.28
C GLY A 314 16.40 -4.12 3.56
N SER A 315 17.40 -4.72 2.90
CA SER A 315 17.63 -6.17 2.92
C SER A 315 17.90 -6.80 4.28
N THR A 316 18.34 -6.02 5.26
CA THR A 316 18.58 -6.46 6.64
C THR A 316 17.39 -6.22 7.57
N ALA A 317 16.39 -5.44 7.14
CA ALA A 317 15.22 -5.12 7.93
C ALA A 317 14.21 -6.29 7.95
N THR A 318 13.12 -6.12 8.70
CA THR A 318 12.11 -7.16 8.89
C THR A 318 10.75 -6.73 8.32
N ASP A 319 9.79 -6.40 9.17
CA ASP A 319 8.42 -6.08 8.78
C ASP A 319 8.34 -4.64 8.26
N LEU A 320 7.43 -4.39 7.32
CA LEU A 320 7.05 -3.06 6.86
C LEU A 320 5.54 -2.88 7.03
N THR A 321 5.14 -1.88 7.80
CA THR A 321 3.74 -1.56 8.04
C THR A 321 3.45 -0.10 7.69
N VAL A 322 2.47 0.13 6.83
CA VAL A 322 1.91 1.45 6.53
C VAL A 322 0.44 1.47 6.93
N ARG A 323 0.04 2.44 7.75
CA ARG A 323 -1.34 2.65 8.18
C ARG A 323 -1.75 4.11 7.93
N ALA A 324 -2.50 4.32 6.85
CA ALA A 324 -3.08 5.60 6.48
C ALA A 324 -4.53 5.69 6.97
N GLU A 325 -4.75 6.45 8.04
CA GLU A 325 -6.09 6.78 8.57
C GLU A 325 -6.66 8.08 7.97
N GLY A 326 -5.78 8.91 7.39
CA GLY A 326 -6.11 10.06 6.56
C GLY A 326 -6.18 9.74 5.07
N THR A 327 -6.64 10.72 4.27
CA THR A 327 -6.51 10.64 2.81
C THR A 327 -5.06 10.76 2.39
N VAL A 328 -4.64 10.00 1.38
CA VAL A 328 -3.27 10.07 0.85
C VAL A 328 -3.32 10.41 -0.63
N SER A 329 -2.57 11.43 -1.03
CA SER A 329 -2.42 11.82 -2.43
C SER A 329 -0.94 11.92 -2.80
N GLY A 330 -0.58 11.38 -3.97
CA GLY A 330 0.73 11.49 -4.58
C GLY A 330 0.64 11.67 -6.08
N GLY A 331 1.67 12.24 -6.70
CA GLY A 331 1.81 12.28 -8.16
C GLY A 331 1.99 10.88 -8.74
N VAL A 332 3.19 10.32 -8.55
CA VAL A 332 3.58 8.98 -9.00
C VAL A 332 3.01 7.89 -8.10
N PHE A 333 2.99 8.05 -6.79
CA PHE A 333 2.43 7.02 -5.89
C PHE A 333 1.62 7.66 -4.78
N GLY A 334 0.38 7.22 -4.57
CA GLY A 334 -0.32 7.52 -3.32
C GLY A 334 0.46 6.93 -2.15
N ILE A 335 0.63 5.60 -2.15
CA ILE A 335 1.46 4.86 -1.19
C ILE A 335 2.43 3.95 -1.96
N ASN A 336 3.72 4.10 -1.69
CA ASN A 336 4.77 3.15 -2.07
C ASN A 336 5.29 2.43 -0.81
N ALA A 337 5.18 1.10 -0.80
CA ALA A 337 5.59 0.24 0.30
C ALA A 337 6.48 -0.90 -0.22
N SER A 338 7.80 -0.78 -0.06
CA SER A 338 8.76 -1.76 -0.58
C SER A 338 9.57 -2.39 0.54
N ASN A 339 9.57 -3.72 0.62
CA ASN A 339 10.28 -4.49 1.63
C ASN A 339 11.24 -5.50 0.99
N ASP A 340 12.52 -5.17 0.98
CA ASP A 340 13.60 -6.08 0.60
C ASP A 340 14.07 -6.96 1.76
N GLY A 341 13.53 -6.76 2.96
CA GLY A 341 13.91 -7.44 4.19
C GLY A 341 13.44 -8.89 4.28
N THR A 342 13.28 -9.37 5.53
CA THR A 342 12.94 -10.77 5.84
C THR A 342 11.56 -10.96 6.48
N GLY A 343 10.86 -9.85 6.74
CA GLY A 343 9.54 -9.84 7.36
C GLY A 343 8.40 -9.75 6.36
N THR A 344 7.23 -9.43 6.87
CA THR A 344 5.98 -9.23 6.14
C THR A 344 5.77 -7.77 5.77
N THR A 345 4.95 -7.52 4.76
CA THR A 345 4.52 -6.17 4.37
C THR A 345 3.01 -6.03 4.57
N SER A 346 2.59 -4.98 5.26
CA SER A 346 1.17 -4.66 5.51
C SER A 346 0.88 -3.20 5.16
N VAL A 347 -0.10 -2.97 4.30
CA VAL A 347 -0.60 -1.63 3.97
C VAL A 347 -2.08 -1.56 4.33
N THR A 348 -2.45 -0.64 5.20
CA THR A 348 -3.85 -0.35 5.53
C THR A 348 -4.18 1.10 5.18
N ALA A 349 -5.19 1.31 4.33
CA ALA A 349 -5.68 2.62 3.95
C ALA A 349 -7.17 2.74 4.26
N THR A 350 -7.54 3.50 5.29
CA THR A 350 -8.93 3.61 5.74
C THR A 350 -9.76 4.64 4.96
N LYS A 351 -9.08 5.56 4.28
CA LYS A 351 -9.67 6.63 3.45
C LYS A 351 -9.06 6.60 2.05
N ALA A 352 -9.47 7.54 1.21
CA ALA A 352 -9.08 7.58 -0.19
C ALA A 352 -7.55 7.65 -0.36
N VAL A 353 -7.04 6.87 -1.31
CA VAL A 353 -5.64 6.90 -1.76
C VAL A 353 -5.61 7.19 -3.26
N THR A 354 -4.84 8.20 -3.66
CA THR A 354 -4.74 8.63 -5.06
C THR A 354 -3.28 8.76 -5.48
N GLY A 355 -2.89 8.02 -6.52
CA GLY A 355 -1.77 8.37 -7.40
C GLY A 355 -2.34 9.07 -8.63
N THR A 356 -1.90 10.29 -8.96
CA THR A 356 -2.50 11.03 -10.08
C THR A 356 -1.93 10.60 -11.43
N ASP A 357 -0.63 10.32 -11.47
CA ASP A 357 0.13 9.96 -12.67
C ASP A 357 0.69 8.52 -12.60
N GLY A 358 0.81 7.95 -11.40
CA GLY A 358 1.15 6.55 -11.18
C GLY A 358 0.20 5.89 -10.18
N ASP A 359 0.64 4.89 -9.43
CA ASP A 359 -0.28 3.99 -8.74
C ASP A 359 -0.93 4.58 -7.48
N GLY A 360 -2.15 4.14 -7.19
CA GLY A 360 -2.79 4.44 -5.92
C GLY A 360 -1.99 3.82 -4.78
N ILE A 361 -1.89 2.49 -4.79
CA ILE A 361 -1.07 1.72 -3.85
C ILE A 361 -0.13 0.81 -4.63
N TYR A 362 1.17 1.00 -4.43
CA TYR A 362 2.23 0.13 -4.93
C TYR A 362 2.91 -0.56 -3.74
N ALA A 363 2.78 -1.88 -3.64
CA ALA A 363 3.39 -2.67 -2.58
C ALA A 363 4.21 -3.83 -3.15
N VAL A 364 5.47 -3.94 -2.72
CA VAL A 364 6.41 -4.93 -3.24
C VAL A 364 7.17 -5.61 -2.13
N ASN A 365 7.23 -6.94 -2.20
CA ASN A 365 8.16 -7.76 -1.43
C ASN A 365 9.32 -8.19 -2.33
N GLY A 366 10.54 -7.99 -1.84
CA GLY A 366 11.75 -8.60 -2.36
C GLY A 366 11.79 -10.10 -2.11
N THR A 367 12.82 -10.77 -2.62
CA THR A 367 12.89 -12.25 -2.67
C THR A 367 13.01 -12.93 -1.29
N THR A 368 13.50 -12.21 -0.29
CA THR A 368 13.66 -12.69 1.09
C THR A 368 12.49 -12.36 2.00
N ALA A 369 11.59 -11.47 1.58
CA ALA A 369 10.44 -11.08 2.36
C ALA A 369 9.41 -12.22 2.41
N LYS A 370 8.43 -12.09 3.30
CA LYS A 370 7.40 -13.10 3.57
C LYS A 370 6.11 -12.73 2.85
N GLY A 371 5.01 -12.56 3.59
CA GLY A 371 3.71 -12.25 3.04
C GLY A 371 3.52 -10.77 2.75
N LEU A 372 2.57 -10.46 1.86
CA LEU A 372 2.16 -9.11 1.50
C LEU A 372 0.65 -8.99 1.71
N THR A 373 0.23 -8.01 2.50
CA THR A 373 -1.19 -7.75 2.78
C THR A 373 -1.54 -6.29 2.49
N ILE A 374 -2.61 -6.06 1.73
CA ILE A 374 -3.18 -4.74 1.50
C ILE A 374 -4.63 -4.76 1.95
N LEU A 375 -5.01 -3.81 2.81
CA LEU A 375 -6.37 -3.53 3.24
C LEU A 375 -6.73 -2.08 2.85
N ALA A 376 -7.47 -1.93 1.76
CA ALA A 376 -8.01 -0.64 1.32
C ALA A 376 -9.49 -0.55 1.72
N GLU A 377 -9.80 0.22 2.75
CA GLU A 377 -11.19 0.50 3.15
C GLU A 377 -11.78 1.71 2.41
N GLY A 378 -10.93 2.68 2.04
CA GLY A 378 -11.29 3.80 1.19
C GLY A 378 -11.10 3.52 -0.30
N THR A 379 -11.59 4.43 -1.15
CA THR A 379 -11.42 4.33 -2.60
C THR A 379 -9.94 4.44 -3.00
N VAL A 380 -9.51 3.68 -3.99
CA VAL A 380 -8.13 3.75 -4.49
C VAL A 380 -8.13 4.05 -5.99
N SER A 381 -7.32 5.00 -6.42
CA SER A 381 -7.18 5.36 -7.84
C SER A 381 -5.72 5.63 -8.22
N GLY A 382 -5.31 5.19 -9.41
CA GLY A 382 -4.01 5.52 -10.00
C GLY A 382 -3.81 4.86 -11.37
N TYR A 383 -2.59 4.89 -11.91
CA TYR A 383 -2.22 4.16 -13.13
C TYR A 383 -2.62 2.69 -12.99
N PHE A 384 -2.05 2.00 -11.99
CA PHE A 384 -2.72 0.90 -11.30
C PHE A 384 -3.53 1.47 -10.14
N GLY A 385 -4.72 0.91 -9.89
CA GLY A 385 -5.42 1.20 -8.63
C GLY A 385 -4.60 0.64 -7.47
N ILE A 386 -4.37 -0.68 -7.49
CA ILE A 386 -3.53 -1.38 -6.53
C ILE A 386 -2.58 -2.31 -7.30
N GLU A 387 -1.27 -2.18 -7.09
CA GLU A 387 -0.25 -3.14 -7.51
C GLU A 387 0.35 -3.84 -6.27
N ALA A 388 0.17 -5.16 -6.20
CA ALA A 388 0.61 -6.02 -5.11
C ALA A 388 1.53 -7.12 -5.68
N LYS A 389 2.84 -6.95 -5.52
CA LYS A 389 3.84 -7.85 -6.10
C LYS A 389 4.67 -8.53 -5.02
N ASN A 390 4.44 -9.83 -4.83
CA ASN A 390 5.20 -10.62 -3.87
C ASN A 390 6.22 -11.52 -4.56
N ASN A 391 7.49 -11.10 -4.53
CA ASN A 391 8.61 -11.95 -4.93
C ASN A 391 9.15 -12.80 -3.76
N GLY A 392 8.61 -12.61 -2.56
CA GLY A 392 8.99 -13.29 -1.34
C GLY A 392 8.46 -14.71 -1.23
N THR A 393 8.41 -15.22 -0.01
CA THR A 393 8.07 -16.62 0.31
C THR A 393 6.67 -16.80 0.90
N GLY A 394 5.99 -15.73 1.30
CA GLY A 394 4.68 -15.80 1.94
C GLY A 394 3.50 -15.71 0.96
N ALA A 395 2.30 -15.60 1.53
CA ALA A 395 1.05 -15.37 0.79
C ALA A 395 0.87 -13.89 0.43
N THR A 396 0.04 -13.62 -0.57
CA THR A 396 -0.43 -12.28 -0.95
C THR A 396 -1.93 -12.16 -0.73
N SER A 397 -2.37 -11.13 -0.02
CA SER A 397 -3.78 -10.84 0.22
C SER A 397 -4.09 -9.38 -0.08
N VAL A 398 -5.00 -9.12 -1.02
CA VAL A 398 -5.53 -7.78 -1.31
C VAL A 398 -7.01 -7.75 -0.94
N THR A 399 -7.38 -6.88 -0.01
CA THR A 399 -8.78 -6.64 0.38
C THR A 399 -9.15 -5.19 0.10
N ALA A 400 -10.07 -4.96 -0.83
CA ALA A 400 -10.61 -3.65 -1.16
C ALA A 400 -12.10 -3.57 -0.79
N LYS A 401 -12.43 -2.84 0.28
CA LYS A 401 -13.81 -2.66 0.76
C LYS A 401 -14.55 -1.49 0.10
N ALA A 402 -13.87 -0.72 -0.75
CA ALA A 402 -14.44 0.34 -1.57
C ALA A 402 -13.97 0.20 -3.03
N ALA A 403 -14.43 1.11 -3.90
CA ALA A 403 -14.12 1.05 -5.31
C ALA A 403 -12.62 1.25 -5.59
N VAL A 404 -12.07 0.47 -6.51
CA VAL A 404 -10.69 0.59 -7.01
C VAL A 404 -10.72 0.95 -8.49
N THR A 405 -9.89 1.91 -8.90
CA THR A 405 -9.82 2.40 -10.29
C THR A 405 -8.38 2.46 -10.79
N GLY A 406 -8.03 1.60 -11.75
CA GLY A 406 -6.85 1.73 -12.60
C GLY A 406 -7.18 2.60 -13.80
N ILE A 407 -6.72 3.84 -13.79
CA ILE A 407 -7.07 4.88 -14.76
C ILE A 407 -6.45 4.60 -16.12
N SER A 408 -5.24 4.03 -16.14
CA SER A 408 -4.46 3.82 -17.35
C SER A 408 -4.10 2.36 -17.61
N ASP A 409 -4.17 1.51 -16.58
CA ASP A 409 -3.86 0.09 -16.71
C ASP A 409 -4.84 -0.77 -15.88
N THR A 410 -4.36 -1.47 -14.85
CA THR A 410 -5.15 -2.48 -14.16
C THR A 410 -5.77 -1.93 -12.87
N GLY A 411 -7.03 -2.29 -12.60
CA GLY A 411 -7.68 -1.94 -11.34
C GLY A 411 -6.94 -2.52 -10.14
N ILE A 412 -6.84 -3.85 -10.09
CA ILE A 412 -6.04 -4.58 -9.09
C ILE A 412 -5.11 -5.57 -9.80
N TYR A 413 -3.80 -5.36 -9.66
CA TYR A 413 -2.76 -6.30 -10.08
C TYR A 413 -2.20 -7.02 -8.85
N ALA A 414 -2.38 -8.33 -8.77
CA ALA A 414 -1.91 -9.17 -7.68
C ALA A 414 -1.03 -10.31 -8.23
N PHE A 415 0.20 -10.39 -7.73
CA PHE A 415 1.21 -11.29 -8.28
C PHE A 415 1.99 -12.02 -7.19
N ASN A 416 2.09 -13.34 -7.34
CA ASN A 416 3.00 -14.19 -6.60
C ASN A 416 4.08 -14.74 -7.55
N ALA A 417 5.35 -14.49 -7.23
CA ALA A 417 6.47 -15.11 -7.94
C ALA A 417 6.56 -16.61 -7.64
N ALA A 418 7.41 -17.32 -8.38
CA ALA A 418 7.63 -18.76 -8.20
C ALA A 418 8.18 -19.13 -6.80
N SER A 419 8.79 -18.18 -6.10
CA SER A 419 9.27 -18.31 -4.72
C SER A 419 8.16 -18.22 -3.67
N ALA A 420 6.99 -17.67 -3.99
CA ALA A 420 5.90 -17.50 -3.04
C ALA A 420 5.28 -18.85 -2.71
N MET A 421 5.33 -19.24 -1.42
CA MET A 421 4.84 -20.53 -0.95
C MET A 421 3.41 -20.48 -0.37
N GLY A 422 2.74 -19.33 -0.47
CA GLY A 422 1.40 -19.12 0.06
C GLY A 422 0.39 -18.68 -0.99
N ASP A 423 -0.87 -18.59 -0.56
CA ASP A 423 -2.00 -18.26 -1.42
C ASP A 423 -1.90 -16.86 -2.07
N LEU A 424 -2.62 -16.68 -3.17
CA LEU A 424 -2.89 -15.38 -3.79
C LEU A 424 -4.39 -15.09 -3.66
N THR A 425 -4.77 -14.14 -2.81
CA THR A 425 -6.19 -13.81 -2.57
C THR A 425 -6.47 -12.35 -2.92
N VAL A 426 -7.55 -12.12 -3.67
CA VAL A 426 -8.14 -10.81 -3.93
C VAL A 426 -9.60 -10.84 -3.48
N ASP A 427 -9.98 -9.95 -2.55
CA ASP A 427 -11.37 -9.73 -2.11
C ASP A 427 -11.72 -8.26 -2.31
N ALA A 428 -12.48 -7.95 -3.35
CA ALA A 428 -12.73 -6.59 -3.79
C ALA A 428 -14.23 -6.27 -3.94
N MET A 429 -14.58 -5.00 -3.79
CA MET A 429 -15.87 -4.45 -4.22
C MET A 429 -15.85 -4.16 -5.74
N ALA A 430 -16.37 -3.03 -6.19
CA ALA A 430 -16.32 -2.64 -7.59
C ALA A 430 -14.88 -2.32 -8.02
N VAL A 431 -14.47 -2.81 -9.17
CA VAL A 431 -13.12 -2.59 -9.72
C VAL A 431 -13.22 -2.20 -11.19
N SER A 432 -12.57 -1.10 -11.56
CA SER A 432 -12.44 -0.70 -12.96
C SER A 432 -10.97 -0.57 -13.30
N GLY A 433 -10.54 -1.14 -14.41
CA GLY A 433 -9.24 -0.88 -15.01
C GLY A 433 -9.38 -0.55 -16.48
N ALA A 434 -8.54 0.36 -16.96
CA ALA A 434 -8.46 0.70 -18.37
C ALA A 434 -8.08 -0.50 -19.24
N THR A 435 -7.24 -1.39 -18.72
CA THR A 435 -6.73 -2.59 -19.40
C THR A 435 -7.39 -3.84 -18.84
N TYR A 436 -7.09 -4.18 -17.58
CA TYR A 436 -7.66 -5.31 -16.85
C TYR A 436 -8.43 -4.81 -15.62
N GLY A 437 -9.59 -5.40 -15.30
CA GLY A 437 -10.26 -5.07 -14.05
C GLY A 437 -9.46 -5.61 -12.86
N ILE A 438 -9.37 -6.94 -12.77
CA ILE A 438 -8.53 -7.65 -11.81
C ILE A 438 -7.59 -8.59 -12.57
N TYR A 439 -6.29 -8.50 -12.28
CA TYR A 439 -5.26 -9.41 -12.78
C TYR A 439 -4.60 -10.15 -11.61
N ALA A 440 -4.85 -11.44 -11.48
CA ALA A 440 -4.29 -12.30 -10.45
C ALA A 440 -3.44 -13.42 -11.08
N GLU A 441 -2.13 -13.37 -10.89
CA GLU A 441 -1.18 -14.36 -11.42
C GLU A 441 -0.36 -14.99 -10.29
N ASN A 442 -0.56 -16.30 -10.07
CA ASN A 442 0.19 -17.10 -9.12
C ASN A 442 1.16 -18.06 -9.83
N ARG A 443 2.44 -17.70 -9.81
CA ARG A 443 3.55 -18.57 -10.26
C ARG A 443 4.10 -19.45 -9.14
N GLY A 444 3.71 -19.17 -7.89
CA GLY A 444 4.13 -19.87 -6.69
C GLY A 444 3.26 -21.10 -6.39
N SER A 445 3.15 -21.44 -5.11
CA SER A 445 2.26 -22.51 -4.63
C SER A 445 0.96 -21.97 -4.02
N GLY A 446 0.14 -22.86 -3.47
CA GLY A 446 -1.09 -22.48 -2.78
C GLY A 446 -2.27 -22.23 -3.73
N VAL A 447 -3.35 -21.71 -3.16
CA VAL A 447 -4.61 -21.42 -3.86
C VAL A 447 -4.55 -20.02 -4.46
N THR A 448 -5.19 -19.84 -5.62
CA THR A 448 -5.56 -18.52 -6.13
C THR A 448 -7.06 -18.32 -5.98
N SER A 449 -7.47 -17.25 -5.29
CA SER A 449 -8.86 -16.92 -5.04
C SER A 449 -9.13 -15.46 -5.38
N VAL A 450 -10.06 -15.21 -6.30
CA VAL A 450 -10.55 -13.88 -6.65
C VAL A 450 -12.03 -13.79 -6.29
N THR A 451 -12.38 -12.91 -5.36
CA THR A 451 -13.75 -12.60 -4.98
C THR A 451 -14.03 -11.14 -5.31
N ALA A 452 -14.95 -10.88 -6.23
CA ALA A 452 -15.42 -9.55 -6.58
C ALA A 452 -16.91 -9.41 -6.22
N LYS A 453 -17.19 -8.65 -5.16
CA LYS A 453 -18.53 -8.41 -4.60
C LYS A 453 -19.29 -7.30 -5.33
N GLY A 454 -18.57 -6.48 -6.10
CA GLY A 454 -19.15 -5.50 -7.03
C GLY A 454 -18.78 -5.80 -8.48
N ASP A 455 -19.22 -4.93 -9.38
CA ASP A 455 -18.95 -5.07 -10.81
C ASP A 455 -17.47 -4.88 -11.12
N VAL A 456 -16.92 -5.72 -12.01
CA VAL A 456 -15.54 -5.64 -12.49
C VAL A 456 -15.51 -5.30 -13.97
N ALA A 457 -14.78 -4.25 -14.34
CA ALA A 457 -14.59 -3.85 -15.73
C ALA A 457 -13.10 -3.76 -16.09
N GLY A 458 -12.70 -4.43 -17.16
CA GLY A 458 -11.41 -4.25 -17.83
C GLY A 458 -11.67 -3.76 -19.25
N THR A 459 -11.61 -2.45 -19.48
CA THR A 459 -12.16 -1.87 -20.72
C THR A 459 -11.32 -2.17 -21.96
N GLY A 460 -10.03 -2.48 -21.76
CA GLY A 460 -9.05 -2.71 -22.81
C GLY A 460 -8.92 -4.17 -23.21
N TYR A 461 -8.95 -5.10 -22.24
CA TYR A 461 -8.91 -6.55 -22.46
C TYR A 461 -9.92 -7.29 -21.58
N THR A 462 -9.50 -7.73 -20.39
CA THR A 462 -10.24 -8.73 -19.61
C THR A 462 -10.79 -8.15 -18.32
N GLY A 463 -12.05 -8.45 -17.99
CA GLY A 463 -12.63 -8.09 -16.70
C GLY A 463 -11.84 -8.70 -15.54
N ILE A 464 -11.80 -10.03 -15.48
CA ILE A 464 -11.06 -10.77 -14.44
C ILE A 464 -10.11 -11.78 -15.09
N VAL A 465 -8.81 -11.67 -14.82
CA VAL A 465 -7.79 -12.69 -15.12
C VAL A 465 -7.41 -13.36 -13.81
N ALA A 466 -7.54 -14.70 -13.76
CA ALA A 466 -7.07 -15.50 -12.64
C ALA A 466 -6.27 -16.70 -13.17
N VAL A 467 -4.99 -16.78 -12.84
CA VAL A 467 -4.09 -17.80 -13.39
C VAL A 467 -3.18 -18.42 -12.34
N ASN A 468 -3.17 -19.75 -12.31
CA ASN A 468 -2.12 -20.56 -11.68
C ASN A 468 -1.14 -20.98 -12.77
N GLY A 469 -0.03 -20.27 -12.92
CA GLY A 469 0.85 -20.43 -14.08
C GLY A 469 1.65 -19.18 -14.38
N THR A 470 2.50 -19.25 -15.41
CA THR A 470 3.20 -18.09 -15.94
C THR A 470 2.53 -17.64 -17.24
N ILE A 471 2.01 -16.43 -17.27
CA ILE A 471 1.40 -15.83 -18.45
C ILE A 471 2.50 -15.33 -19.40
N THR A 472 2.33 -15.63 -20.69
CA THR A 472 3.02 -14.92 -21.77
C THR A 472 1.99 -14.10 -22.52
N LEU A 473 2.24 -12.80 -22.68
CA LEU A 473 1.38 -11.89 -23.44
C LEU A 473 1.86 -11.76 -24.88
N ASN A 474 0.93 -11.52 -25.79
CA ASN A 474 1.24 -11.06 -27.14
C ASN A 474 1.67 -9.58 -27.11
N PRO A 475 2.33 -9.05 -28.16
CA PRO A 475 2.72 -7.63 -28.24
C PRO A 475 1.56 -6.65 -28.05
N GLU A 476 0.37 -7.04 -28.47
CA GLU A 476 -0.87 -6.28 -28.32
C GLU A 476 -1.51 -6.38 -26.93
N GLY A 477 -0.89 -7.06 -25.96
CA GLY A 477 -1.34 -7.12 -24.57
C GLY A 477 -2.22 -8.31 -24.20
N THR A 478 -2.71 -9.09 -25.16
CA THR A 478 -3.59 -10.26 -24.93
C THR A 478 -2.83 -11.48 -24.43
N ILE A 479 -3.52 -12.45 -23.83
CA ILE A 479 -2.88 -13.68 -23.32
C ILE A 479 -2.53 -14.62 -24.49
N ALA A 480 -1.23 -14.88 -24.68
CA ALA A 480 -0.72 -15.77 -25.72
C ALA A 480 -0.68 -17.24 -25.28
N SER A 481 -0.19 -17.48 -24.07
CA SER A 481 -0.08 -18.83 -23.48
C SER A 481 0.11 -18.76 -21.97
N VAL A 482 -0.16 -19.89 -21.30
CA VAL A 482 0.13 -20.08 -19.88
C VAL A 482 0.98 -21.32 -19.69
N ALA A 483 2.17 -21.15 -19.12
CA ALA A 483 3.08 -22.25 -18.82
C ALA A 483 2.66 -23.02 -17.56
N ALA A 484 3.05 -24.29 -17.49
CA ALA A 484 2.75 -25.19 -16.38
C ALA A 484 3.27 -24.65 -15.04
N ASN A 485 2.48 -24.83 -13.97
CA ASN A 485 2.88 -24.56 -12.59
C ASN A 485 2.34 -25.67 -11.69
N ALA A 486 3.12 -26.72 -11.45
CA ALA A 486 2.67 -27.86 -10.66
C ALA A 486 2.52 -27.59 -9.15
N ASN A 487 2.87 -26.40 -8.66
CA ASN A 487 2.91 -26.10 -7.23
C ASN A 487 1.63 -25.40 -6.75
N ALA A 488 0.97 -24.63 -7.61
CA ALA A 488 -0.32 -24.06 -7.31
C ALA A 488 -1.42 -25.13 -7.36
N THR A 489 -2.46 -24.97 -6.55
CA THR A 489 -3.53 -25.95 -6.40
C THR A 489 -4.82 -25.45 -7.04
N ASP A 490 -5.73 -24.91 -6.24
CA ASP A 490 -7.06 -24.53 -6.68
C ASP A 490 -7.06 -23.12 -7.29
N LEU A 491 -7.96 -22.90 -8.23
CA LEU A 491 -8.24 -21.60 -8.83
C LEU A 491 -9.73 -21.30 -8.64
N THR A 492 -10.06 -20.26 -7.86
CA THR A 492 -11.45 -19.84 -7.66
C THR A 492 -11.66 -18.40 -8.10
N VAL A 493 -12.75 -18.17 -8.84
CA VAL A 493 -13.28 -16.84 -9.15
C VAL A 493 -14.74 -16.80 -8.69
N ASP A 494 -15.10 -15.84 -7.83
CA ASP A 494 -16.47 -15.53 -7.43
C ASP A 494 -16.76 -14.06 -7.75
N ALA A 495 -17.45 -13.81 -8.86
CA ALA A 495 -17.71 -12.47 -9.39
C ALA A 495 -19.19 -12.11 -9.30
N MET A 496 -19.48 -10.85 -8.94
CA MET A 496 -20.82 -10.29 -9.06
C MET A 496 -21.17 -10.07 -10.53
N ALA A 497 -20.44 -9.22 -11.24
CA ALA A 497 -20.52 -9.06 -12.69
C ALA A 497 -19.12 -8.78 -13.24
N ALA A 498 -18.87 -9.14 -14.50
CA ALA A 498 -17.57 -8.93 -15.11
C ALA A 498 -17.70 -8.57 -16.59
N SER A 499 -17.01 -7.51 -17.02
CA SER A 499 -16.98 -7.09 -18.41
C SER A 499 -15.56 -6.86 -18.88
N GLY A 500 -15.20 -7.45 -20.03
CA GLY A 500 -14.00 -7.13 -20.79
C GLY A 500 -14.34 -6.81 -22.25
N SER A 501 -13.39 -6.24 -22.99
CA SER A 501 -13.48 -6.18 -24.45
C SER A 501 -13.17 -7.54 -25.09
N GLU A 502 -12.29 -8.34 -24.46
CA GLU A 502 -11.85 -9.66 -24.93
C GLU A 502 -12.47 -10.78 -24.13
N GLU A 503 -12.27 -10.79 -22.81
CA GLU A 503 -12.78 -11.84 -21.93
C GLU A 503 -13.54 -11.18 -20.79
N GLY A 504 -14.76 -11.62 -20.49
CA GLY A 504 -15.41 -11.21 -19.25
C GLY A 504 -14.64 -11.77 -18.06
N ILE A 505 -14.42 -13.09 -18.08
CA ILE A 505 -13.63 -13.82 -17.09
C ILE A 505 -12.69 -14.80 -17.81
N TYR A 506 -11.39 -14.69 -17.56
CA TYR A 506 -10.37 -15.64 -17.99
C TYR A 506 -9.79 -16.39 -16.78
N GLY A 507 -9.99 -17.70 -16.74
CA GLY A 507 -9.43 -18.59 -15.72
C GLY A 507 -8.51 -19.65 -16.35
N TYR A 508 -7.27 -19.74 -15.89
CA TYR A 508 -6.36 -20.82 -16.34
C TYR A 508 -5.65 -21.47 -15.16
N ASN A 509 -5.93 -22.76 -14.93
CA ASN A 509 -5.25 -23.52 -13.89
C ASN A 509 -4.23 -24.49 -14.49
N ALA A 510 -2.97 -24.09 -14.47
CA ALA A 510 -1.83 -24.95 -14.79
C ALA A 510 -1.30 -25.72 -13.56
N GLY A 511 -2.02 -25.60 -12.43
CA GLY A 511 -1.84 -26.25 -11.14
C GLY A 511 -2.28 -27.70 -11.08
N THR A 512 -2.41 -28.19 -9.85
CA THR A 512 -2.82 -29.57 -9.54
C THR A 512 -4.23 -29.67 -8.97
N GLY A 513 -4.85 -28.55 -8.60
CA GLY A 513 -6.15 -28.51 -7.93
C GLY A 513 -7.34 -28.39 -8.87
N ALA A 514 -8.48 -28.03 -8.31
CA ALA A 514 -9.72 -27.80 -9.03
C ALA A 514 -9.84 -26.34 -9.48
N THR A 515 -10.68 -26.09 -10.47
CA THR A 515 -11.06 -24.73 -10.91
C THR A 515 -12.54 -24.52 -10.74
N LYS A 516 -12.92 -23.43 -10.08
CA LYS A 516 -14.32 -23.01 -9.94
C LYS A 516 -14.48 -21.54 -10.32
N VAL A 517 -15.35 -21.27 -11.28
CA VAL A 517 -15.78 -19.90 -11.64
C VAL A 517 -17.26 -19.75 -11.32
N THR A 518 -17.59 -18.75 -10.53
CA THR A 518 -18.96 -18.35 -10.18
C THR A 518 -19.18 -16.91 -10.64
N ALA A 519 -20.24 -16.67 -11.40
CA ALA A 519 -20.68 -15.35 -11.82
C ALA A 519 -22.15 -15.14 -11.46
N LYS A 520 -22.41 -14.31 -10.44
CA LYS A 520 -23.75 -14.08 -9.86
C LYS A 520 -24.60 -13.06 -10.62
N GLY A 521 -24.03 -12.45 -11.64
CA GLY A 521 -24.61 -11.40 -12.48
C GLY A 521 -24.12 -11.55 -13.92
N ALA A 522 -24.27 -10.49 -14.71
CA ALA A 522 -23.97 -10.53 -16.12
C ALA A 522 -22.45 -10.58 -16.38
N VAL A 523 -22.05 -11.41 -17.34
CA VAL A 523 -20.68 -11.47 -17.85
C VAL A 523 -20.66 -11.16 -19.34
N SER A 524 -19.74 -10.29 -19.77
CA SER A 524 -19.58 -9.93 -21.17
C SER A 524 -18.13 -9.79 -21.63
N GLY A 525 -17.84 -10.25 -22.85
CA GLY A 525 -16.56 -10.07 -23.54
C GLY A 525 -16.65 -10.57 -24.99
N LEU A 526 -15.56 -10.54 -25.75
CA LEU A 526 -15.49 -11.31 -27.00
C LEU A 526 -15.75 -12.80 -26.70
N THR A 527 -15.15 -13.34 -25.66
CA THR A 527 -15.65 -14.52 -24.96
C THR A 527 -16.19 -14.08 -23.60
N GLY A 528 -17.38 -14.53 -23.23
CA GLY A 528 -17.95 -14.17 -21.93
C GLY A 528 -17.13 -14.79 -20.80
N ILE A 529 -17.03 -16.12 -20.81
CA ILE A 529 -16.24 -16.88 -19.82
C ILE A 529 -15.33 -17.86 -20.55
N HIS A 530 -14.02 -17.75 -20.31
CA HIS A 530 -13.01 -18.68 -20.78
C HIS A 530 -12.32 -19.34 -19.59
N VAL A 531 -12.47 -20.67 -19.45
CA VAL A 531 -11.83 -21.43 -18.37
C VAL A 531 -11.12 -22.65 -18.91
N THR A 532 -9.84 -22.80 -18.55
CA THR A 532 -9.01 -23.94 -18.93
C THR A 532 -8.29 -24.56 -17.74
N ASN A 533 -8.35 -25.88 -17.64
CA ASN A 533 -7.50 -26.69 -16.77
C ASN A 533 -6.44 -27.39 -17.61
N ALA A 534 -5.17 -27.28 -17.22
CA ALA A 534 -4.10 -28.09 -17.79
C ALA A 534 -4.21 -29.56 -17.35
N GLY A 535 -3.41 -30.44 -17.97
CA GLY A 535 -3.45 -31.88 -17.71
C GLY A 535 -3.13 -32.31 -16.28
N SER A 536 -2.46 -31.44 -15.50
CA SER A 536 -2.15 -31.69 -14.08
C SER A 536 -3.30 -31.36 -13.12
N ALA A 537 -4.28 -30.56 -13.54
CA ALA A 537 -5.40 -30.13 -12.72
C ALA A 537 -6.45 -31.25 -12.59
N THR A 538 -7.51 -30.99 -11.80
CA THR A 538 -8.58 -31.97 -11.54
C THR A 538 -9.88 -31.57 -12.23
N SER A 539 -10.83 -30.99 -11.49
CA SER A 539 -12.19 -30.70 -11.95
C SER A 539 -12.33 -29.25 -12.40
N LEU A 540 -13.27 -28.98 -13.29
CA LEU A 540 -13.61 -27.64 -13.77
C LEU A 540 -15.11 -27.39 -13.55
N THR A 541 -15.44 -26.33 -12.82
CA THR A 541 -16.83 -25.92 -12.57
C THR A 541 -17.05 -24.48 -13.01
N VAL A 542 -18.12 -24.23 -13.77
CA VAL A 542 -18.62 -22.88 -14.09
C VAL A 542 -20.08 -22.78 -13.65
N GLU A 543 -20.38 -21.80 -12.80
CA GLU A 543 -21.72 -21.44 -12.33
C GLU A 543 -22.00 -19.99 -12.73
N ALA A 544 -22.85 -19.73 -13.73
CA ALA A 544 -23.08 -18.38 -14.25
C ALA A 544 -24.56 -18.01 -14.34
N VAL A 545 -24.89 -16.71 -14.23
CA VAL A 545 -26.24 -16.21 -14.51
C VAL A 545 -26.40 -15.95 -16.01
N ALA A 546 -26.07 -14.75 -16.48
CA ALA A 546 -26.20 -14.38 -17.89
C ALA A 546 -24.81 -14.14 -18.49
N VAL A 547 -24.55 -14.71 -19.67
CA VAL A 547 -23.24 -14.62 -20.32
C VAL A 547 -23.43 -14.24 -21.78
N ASN A 548 -22.75 -13.20 -22.23
CA ASN A 548 -22.82 -12.74 -23.62
C ASN A 548 -21.41 -12.58 -24.19
N GLY A 549 -21.22 -13.01 -25.44
CA GLY A 549 -20.01 -12.72 -26.20
C GLY A 549 -20.12 -13.17 -27.64
N TYR A 550 -19.04 -13.08 -28.41
CA TYR A 550 -18.89 -13.85 -29.64
C TYR A 550 -19.06 -15.34 -29.32
N THR A 551 -18.33 -15.82 -28.32
CA THR A 551 -18.58 -17.10 -27.64
C THR A 551 -19.15 -16.79 -26.25
N GLY A 552 -20.22 -17.47 -25.84
CA GLY A 552 -20.75 -17.28 -24.49
C GLY A 552 -19.82 -17.88 -23.44
N ILE A 553 -19.75 -19.20 -23.38
CA ILE A 553 -18.87 -19.95 -22.46
C ILE A 553 -17.96 -20.88 -23.25
N TYR A 554 -16.65 -20.76 -23.02
CA TYR A 554 -15.62 -21.65 -23.53
C TYR A 554 -14.91 -22.35 -22.35
N ALA A 555 -15.04 -23.67 -22.26
CA ALA A 555 -14.49 -24.46 -21.16
C ALA A 555 -13.71 -25.68 -21.65
N ARG A 556 -12.46 -25.84 -21.19
CA ARG A 556 -11.59 -26.98 -21.53
C ARG A 556 -11.00 -27.60 -20.27
N ASN A 557 -11.37 -28.83 -19.95
CA ASN A 557 -10.75 -29.58 -18.87
C ASN A 557 -9.86 -30.69 -19.43
N PHE A 558 -8.55 -30.43 -19.49
CA PHE A 558 -7.56 -31.46 -19.77
C PHE A 558 -7.18 -32.26 -18.51
N GLY A 559 -7.65 -31.83 -17.34
CA GLY A 559 -7.42 -32.46 -16.06
C GLY A 559 -8.13 -33.80 -15.88
N THR A 560 -7.91 -34.41 -14.72
CA THR A 560 -8.37 -35.78 -14.42
C THR A 560 -9.81 -35.85 -13.88
N GLY A 561 -10.37 -34.73 -13.45
CA GLY A 561 -11.67 -34.65 -12.76
C GLY A 561 -12.86 -34.43 -13.70
N ALA A 562 -14.02 -34.17 -13.09
CA ALA A 562 -15.25 -33.91 -13.83
C ALA A 562 -15.32 -32.45 -14.28
N THR A 563 -16.11 -32.19 -15.32
CA THR A 563 -16.50 -30.84 -15.75
C THR A 563 -17.99 -30.61 -15.52
N SER A 564 -18.34 -29.50 -14.88
CA SER A 564 -19.73 -29.08 -14.67
C SER A 564 -19.93 -27.63 -15.11
N ILE A 565 -20.91 -27.40 -15.99
CA ILE A 565 -21.34 -26.06 -16.39
C ILE A 565 -22.80 -25.89 -15.98
N THR A 566 -23.11 -24.90 -15.15
CA THR A 566 -24.47 -24.55 -14.75
C THR A 566 -24.75 -23.11 -15.11
N THR A 567 -25.81 -22.85 -15.87
CA THR A 567 -26.30 -21.49 -16.12
C THR A 567 -27.74 -21.29 -15.67
N THR A 568 -28.00 -20.18 -15.01
CA THR A 568 -29.32 -19.83 -14.46
C THR A 568 -30.01 -18.70 -15.22
N GLY A 569 -29.29 -18.02 -16.11
CA GLY A 569 -29.80 -17.07 -17.09
C GLY A 569 -29.36 -17.44 -18.51
N ALA A 570 -29.65 -16.56 -19.47
CA ALA A 570 -29.37 -16.80 -20.88
C ALA A 570 -27.86 -16.76 -21.19
N VAL A 571 -27.42 -17.65 -22.07
CA VAL A 571 -26.07 -17.64 -22.64
C VAL A 571 -26.16 -17.36 -24.14
N THR A 572 -25.44 -16.33 -24.60
CA THR A 572 -25.47 -15.89 -26.00
C THR A 572 -24.06 -15.87 -26.59
N GLY A 573 -23.84 -16.68 -27.62
CA GLY A 573 -22.73 -16.57 -28.56
C GLY A 573 -23.21 -15.91 -29.85
N ILE A 574 -22.88 -14.63 -30.05
CA ILE A 574 -23.44 -13.78 -31.11
C ILE A 574 -22.99 -14.23 -32.50
N ALA A 575 -21.75 -14.75 -32.61
CA ALA A 575 -21.16 -15.23 -33.87
C ALA A 575 -20.35 -16.52 -33.68
N GLY A 576 -20.28 -17.04 -32.46
CA GLY A 576 -19.70 -18.32 -32.08
C GLY A 576 -20.73 -19.21 -31.40
N PRO A 577 -20.29 -20.27 -30.70
CA PRO A 577 -21.18 -21.09 -29.91
C PRO A 577 -21.68 -20.37 -28.66
N GLY A 578 -22.88 -20.72 -28.20
CA GLY A 578 -23.37 -20.25 -26.91
C GLY A 578 -22.56 -20.87 -25.78
N ILE A 579 -22.49 -22.20 -25.74
CA ILE A 579 -21.63 -22.96 -24.83
C ILE A 579 -20.78 -23.93 -25.66
N ASP A 580 -19.47 -23.91 -25.47
CA ASP A 580 -18.52 -24.91 -25.99
C ASP A 580 -17.67 -25.47 -24.85
N VAL A 581 -17.92 -26.73 -24.50
CA VAL A 581 -17.22 -27.42 -23.41
C VAL A 581 -16.59 -28.71 -23.89
N ALA A 582 -15.32 -28.94 -23.52
CA ALA A 582 -14.66 -30.23 -23.69
C ALA A 582 -14.05 -30.73 -22.38
N ASN A 583 -14.27 -32.01 -22.08
CA ASN A 583 -13.75 -32.70 -20.91
C ASN A 583 -12.92 -33.92 -21.33
N TYR A 584 -11.74 -34.06 -20.73
CA TYR A 584 -10.86 -35.23 -20.93
C TYR A 584 -10.71 -36.08 -19.65
N GLY A 585 -11.31 -35.67 -18.54
CA GLY A 585 -11.26 -36.37 -17.26
C GLY A 585 -12.35 -37.44 -17.10
N THR A 586 -13.30 -37.21 -16.20
CA THR A 586 -14.39 -38.17 -15.91
C THR A 586 -15.71 -37.76 -16.56
N ASP A 587 -16.63 -37.20 -15.77
CA ASP A 587 -17.98 -36.84 -16.18
C ASP A 587 -18.01 -35.45 -16.80
N LEU A 588 -18.93 -35.24 -17.74
CA LEU A 588 -19.29 -33.92 -18.25
C LEU A 588 -20.77 -33.66 -17.98
N THR A 589 -21.08 -32.64 -17.20
CA THR A 589 -22.44 -32.17 -16.95
C THR A 589 -22.62 -30.74 -17.44
N VAL A 590 -23.68 -30.49 -18.22
CA VAL A 590 -24.11 -29.14 -18.60
C VAL A 590 -25.57 -28.98 -18.24
N ASP A 591 -25.89 -28.03 -17.37
CA ASP A 591 -27.26 -27.65 -16.98
C ASP A 591 -27.47 -26.18 -17.31
N ALA A 592 -28.11 -25.89 -18.45
CA ALA A 592 -28.21 -24.55 -18.99
C ALA A 592 -29.66 -24.11 -19.19
N MET A 593 -29.92 -22.81 -19.07
CA MET A 593 -31.22 -22.21 -19.42
C MET A 593 -31.35 -22.02 -20.93
N ALA A 594 -31.70 -20.82 -21.40
CA ALA A 594 -31.69 -20.51 -22.81
C ALA A 594 -30.24 -20.34 -23.29
N VAL A 595 -29.89 -21.00 -24.39
CA VAL A 595 -28.56 -20.93 -24.99
C VAL A 595 -28.73 -20.64 -26.47
N SER A 596 -28.14 -19.56 -26.95
CA SER A 596 -28.13 -19.20 -28.37
C SER A 596 -26.69 -19.11 -28.85
N GLY A 597 -26.41 -19.72 -29.99
CA GLY A 597 -25.15 -19.60 -30.71
C GLY A 597 -25.41 -19.41 -32.19
N ASP A 598 -24.57 -18.63 -32.87
CA ASP A 598 -24.69 -18.49 -34.33
C ASP A 598 -24.35 -19.81 -35.03
N ASN A 599 -23.29 -20.49 -34.58
CA ASN A 599 -22.95 -21.83 -35.06
C ASN A 599 -23.74 -22.92 -34.30
N THR A 600 -23.36 -23.20 -33.06
CA THR A 600 -23.99 -24.22 -32.22
C THR A 600 -24.52 -23.57 -30.95
N GLY A 601 -25.75 -23.88 -30.54
CA GLY A 601 -26.27 -23.42 -29.25
C GLY A 601 -25.41 -23.95 -28.11
N LEU A 602 -25.44 -25.27 -27.92
CA LEU A 602 -24.70 -25.97 -26.87
C LEU A 602 -23.88 -27.12 -27.47
N ALA A 603 -22.56 -27.04 -27.38
CA ALA A 603 -21.62 -28.10 -27.74
C ALA A 603 -20.97 -28.70 -26.48
N ALA A 604 -21.15 -30.02 -26.28
CA ALA A 604 -20.60 -30.76 -25.16
C ALA A 604 -19.80 -31.98 -25.64
N PHE A 605 -18.49 -31.94 -25.43
CA PHE A 605 -17.56 -32.99 -25.85
C PHE A 605 -16.94 -33.69 -24.64
N ASN A 606 -17.19 -34.98 -24.45
CA ASN A 606 -16.54 -35.76 -23.39
C ASN A 606 -15.63 -36.83 -23.98
N PHE A 607 -14.33 -36.58 -23.96
CA PHE A 607 -13.31 -37.56 -24.31
C PHE A 607 -12.77 -38.32 -23.09
N GLY A 608 -13.29 -37.99 -21.90
CA GLY A 608 -13.03 -38.68 -20.66
C GLY A 608 -13.70 -40.04 -20.53
N THR A 609 -13.57 -40.64 -19.34
CA THR A 609 -14.06 -42.00 -19.05
C THR A 609 -15.50 -42.04 -18.53
N GLY A 610 -16.01 -40.93 -18.00
CA GLY A 610 -17.28 -40.82 -17.28
C GLY A 610 -18.50 -40.54 -18.17
N ALA A 611 -19.66 -40.32 -17.57
CA ALA A 611 -20.91 -40.06 -18.28
C ALA A 611 -20.97 -38.62 -18.83
N THR A 612 -21.80 -38.42 -19.85
CA THR A 612 -22.11 -37.08 -20.38
C THR A 612 -23.59 -36.80 -20.18
N LYS A 613 -23.90 -35.74 -19.43
CA LYS A 613 -25.26 -35.28 -19.18
C LYS A 613 -25.42 -33.84 -19.65
N VAL A 614 -26.35 -33.61 -20.57
CA VAL A 614 -26.75 -32.27 -21.01
C VAL A 614 -28.21 -32.06 -20.66
N THR A 615 -28.51 -30.96 -19.99
CA THR A 615 -29.86 -30.52 -19.64
C THR A 615 -30.01 -29.09 -20.13
N ALA A 616 -30.80 -28.88 -21.19
CA ALA A 616 -31.19 -27.57 -21.69
C ALA A 616 -32.61 -27.28 -21.19
N LYS A 617 -32.73 -26.49 -20.11
CA LYS A 617 -34.01 -26.12 -19.49
C LYS A 617 -34.75 -25.03 -20.26
N GLY A 618 -34.02 -24.24 -21.05
CA GLY A 618 -34.57 -23.29 -22.02
C GLY A 618 -34.38 -23.77 -23.47
N ALA A 619 -34.65 -22.87 -24.42
CA ALA A 619 -34.36 -23.13 -25.83
C ALA A 619 -32.85 -23.14 -26.08
N ALA A 620 -32.36 -24.20 -26.72
CA ALA A 620 -31.00 -24.30 -27.25
C ALA A 620 -31.03 -24.08 -28.77
N THR A 621 -30.49 -22.95 -29.22
CA THR A 621 -30.58 -22.50 -30.62
C THR A 621 -29.19 -22.37 -31.24
N GLY A 622 -28.96 -23.05 -32.37
CA GLY A 622 -27.79 -22.89 -33.22
C GLY A 622 -28.21 -22.46 -34.62
N THR A 623 -27.90 -21.24 -35.06
CA THR A 623 -28.45 -20.70 -36.33
C THR A 623 -27.98 -21.50 -37.56
N PHE A 624 -26.71 -21.86 -37.63
CA PHE A 624 -26.11 -22.58 -38.76
C PHE A 624 -25.84 -24.07 -38.49
N GLY A 625 -25.56 -24.42 -37.25
CA GLY A 625 -25.15 -25.75 -36.81
C GLY A 625 -26.24 -26.49 -36.07
N ALA A 626 -25.91 -27.01 -34.88
CA ALA A 626 -26.86 -27.74 -34.06
C ALA A 626 -27.43 -26.87 -32.94
N GLY A 627 -28.69 -27.10 -32.54
CA GLY A 627 -29.20 -26.56 -31.29
C GLY A 627 -28.43 -27.13 -30.10
N ILE A 628 -28.34 -28.46 -30.06
CA ILE A 628 -27.53 -29.21 -29.09
C ILE A 628 -26.65 -30.20 -29.85
N GLN A 629 -25.34 -30.18 -29.56
CA GLN A 629 -24.37 -31.14 -30.04
C GLN A 629 -23.68 -31.82 -28.86
N VAL A 630 -23.75 -33.15 -28.81
CA VAL A 630 -23.04 -33.96 -27.82
C VAL A 630 -22.21 -35.01 -28.53
N ARG A 631 -20.94 -35.14 -28.16
CA ARG A 631 -20.09 -36.21 -28.68
C ARG A 631 -19.16 -36.79 -27.62
N THR A 632 -19.04 -38.11 -27.59
CA THR A 632 -18.14 -38.82 -26.66
C THR A 632 -16.95 -39.47 -27.37
N GLY A 633 -15.87 -39.70 -26.62
CA GLY A 633 -14.71 -40.46 -27.06
C GLY A 633 -14.93 -41.97 -27.02
N THR A 634 -14.04 -42.72 -27.64
CA THR A 634 -14.07 -44.20 -27.65
C THR A 634 -13.73 -44.82 -26.29
N THR A 635 -13.05 -44.07 -25.43
CA THR A 635 -12.67 -44.43 -24.06
C THR A 635 -13.79 -44.16 -23.04
N THR A 636 -14.87 -43.50 -23.46
CA THR A 636 -15.98 -43.15 -22.59
C THR A 636 -16.78 -44.40 -22.20
N THR A 637 -16.83 -44.70 -20.91
CA THR A 637 -17.58 -45.85 -20.38
C THR A 637 -18.98 -45.47 -19.91
N GLY A 638 -19.17 -44.22 -19.49
CA GLY A 638 -20.47 -43.67 -19.14
C GLY A 638 -21.37 -43.44 -20.36
N GLY A 639 -22.68 -43.33 -20.12
CA GLY A 639 -23.67 -43.06 -21.17
C GLY A 639 -23.78 -41.59 -21.54
N VAL A 640 -24.54 -41.32 -22.60
CA VAL A 640 -24.98 -39.97 -23.00
C VAL A 640 -26.43 -39.78 -22.59
N THR A 641 -26.73 -38.72 -21.83
CA THR A 641 -28.10 -38.30 -21.50
C THR A 641 -28.31 -36.86 -21.95
N ILE A 642 -29.34 -36.62 -22.75
CA ILE A 642 -29.73 -35.28 -23.22
C ILE A 642 -31.18 -35.04 -22.83
N ASP A 643 -31.43 -34.05 -21.99
CA ASP A 643 -32.76 -33.58 -21.62
C ASP A 643 -32.95 -32.16 -22.16
N ALA A 644 -33.77 -32.00 -23.21
CA ALA A 644 -33.94 -30.74 -23.92
C ALA A 644 -35.38 -30.21 -23.81
N ALA A 645 -35.54 -29.00 -23.29
CA ALA A 645 -36.83 -28.30 -23.30
C ALA A 645 -37.21 -27.86 -24.71
N ALA A 646 -36.27 -27.29 -25.47
CA ALA A 646 -36.42 -27.07 -26.91
C ALA A 646 -35.03 -27.01 -27.56
N ALA A 647 -34.91 -27.45 -28.81
CA ALA A 647 -33.66 -27.42 -29.54
C ALA A 647 -33.89 -27.10 -31.03
N SER A 648 -33.35 -25.98 -31.51
CA SER A 648 -33.48 -25.55 -32.90
C SER A 648 -32.10 -25.38 -33.51
N GLY A 649 -31.83 -26.06 -34.62
CA GLY A 649 -30.56 -25.94 -35.34
C GLY A 649 -30.75 -25.64 -36.82
N GLY A 650 -29.84 -24.89 -37.43
CA GLY A 650 -29.79 -24.75 -38.89
C GLY A 650 -29.65 -26.11 -39.59
N GLN A 651 -28.82 -27.00 -39.04
CA GLN A 651 -28.62 -28.36 -39.54
C GLN A 651 -29.32 -29.41 -38.69
N PHE A 652 -29.11 -29.41 -37.36
CA PHE A 652 -29.63 -30.44 -36.48
C PHE A 652 -30.27 -29.82 -35.23
N GLY A 653 -31.49 -30.21 -34.86
CA GLY A 653 -32.02 -29.81 -33.55
C GLY A 653 -31.14 -30.37 -32.43
N ILE A 654 -30.99 -31.70 -32.42
CA ILE A 654 -30.11 -32.44 -31.52
C ILE A 654 -29.21 -33.38 -32.35
N LEU A 655 -27.89 -33.25 -32.17
CA LEU A 655 -26.87 -34.15 -32.69
C LEU A 655 -26.18 -34.86 -31.53
N ALA A 656 -26.36 -36.17 -31.40
CA ALA A 656 -25.75 -37.00 -30.36
C ALA A 656 -24.87 -38.10 -30.99
N GLU A 657 -23.56 -38.01 -30.81
CA GLU A 657 -22.58 -38.97 -31.32
C GLU A 657 -21.88 -39.68 -30.17
N ASN A 658 -22.39 -40.86 -29.82
CA ASN A 658 -21.82 -41.66 -28.76
C ASN A 658 -20.85 -42.70 -29.32
N ASN A 659 -19.55 -42.49 -29.10
CA ASN A 659 -18.52 -43.45 -29.51
C ASN A 659 -18.08 -44.39 -28.37
N GLY A 660 -18.60 -44.17 -27.16
CA GLY A 660 -18.29 -44.95 -25.97
C GLY A 660 -19.15 -46.21 -25.81
N ALA A 661 -19.11 -46.82 -24.63
CA ALA A 661 -19.81 -48.08 -24.34
C ALA A 661 -21.21 -47.88 -23.70
N GLY A 662 -21.44 -46.80 -22.95
CA GLY A 662 -22.71 -46.54 -22.26
C GLY A 662 -23.83 -46.14 -23.21
N ALA A 663 -25.09 -46.37 -22.83
CA ALA A 663 -26.26 -46.08 -23.69
C ALA A 663 -26.46 -44.58 -23.99
N THR A 664 -27.20 -44.28 -25.07
CA THR A 664 -27.61 -42.92 -25.45
C THR A 664 -29.10 -42.73 -25.12
N THR A 665 -29.43 -41.75 -24.29
CA THR A 665 -30.82 -41.37 -23.95
C THR A 665 -31.06 -39.91 -24.32
N ILE A 666 -32.12 -39.65 -25.08
CA ILE A 666 -32.55 -38.31 -25.47
C ILE A 666 -34.01 -38.11 -25.06
N THR A 667 -34.27 -37.13 -24.23
CA THR A 667 -35.60 -36.65 -23.86
C THR A 667 -35.80 -35.25 -24.42
N ALA A 668 -36.84 -35.03 -25.21
CA ALA A 668 -37.20 -33.71 -25.71
C ALA A 668 -38.67 -33.37 -25.38
N THR A 669 -38.88 -32.34 -24.58
CA THR A 669 -40.24 -32.02 -24.09
C THR A 669 -40.97 -30.98 -24.93
N GLY A 670 -40.25 -30.06 -25.58
CA GLY A 670 -40.78 -29.05 -26.51
C GLY A 670 -40.26 -29.24 -27.94
N THR A 671 -40.24 -28.15 -28.72
CA THR A 671 -39.93 -28.21 -30.15
C THR A 671 -38.48 -28.61 -30.40
N VAL A 672 -38.27 -29.62 -31.24
CA VAL A 672 -36.98 -29.99 -31.81
C VAL A 672 -37.03 -29.87 -33.32
N GLU A 673 -36.19 -29.00 -33.88
CA GLU A 673 -36.16 -28.76 -35.32
C GLU A 673 -34.75 -28.61 -35.87
N GLY A 674 -34.53 -29.14 -37.07
CA GLY A 674 -33.27 -29.02 -37.79
C GLY A 674 -33.45 -29.14 -39.30
N GLY A 675 -32.63 -28.45 -40.09
CA GLY A 675 -32.73 -28.45 -41.55
C GLY A 675 -32.40 -29.81 -42.18
N ASN A 676 -31.40 -30.51 -41.66
CA ASN A 676 -31.04 -31.86 -42.10
C ASN A 676 -31.84 -32.92 -41.32
N ALA A 677 -31.90 -32.81 -39.99
CA ALA A 677 -32.74 -33.66 -39.15
C ALA A 677 -33.08 -32.97 -37.83
N ALA A 678 -34.26 -33.25 -37.28
CA ALA A 678 -34.59 -32.80 -35.93
C ALA A 678 -33.66 -33.44 -34.89
N ILE A 679 -33.51 -34.77 -34.94
CA ILE A 679 -32.64 -35.54 -34.04
C ILE A 679 -31.80 -36.50 -34.88
N LYS A 680 -30.48 -36.43 -34.71
CA LYS A 680 -29.53 -37.41 -35.24
C LYS A 680 -28.77 -38.03 -34.06
N ALA A 681 -29.01 -39.32 -33.81
CA ALA A 681 -28.34 -40.07 -32.75
C ALA A 681 -27.52 -41.21 -33.37
N MET A 682 -26.24 -41.32 -32.99
CA MET A 682 -25.32 -42.35 -33.46
C MET A 682 -24.66 -43.03 -32.25
N SER A 683 -24.51 -44.35 -32.34
CA SER A 683 -23.94 -45.19 -31.30
C SER A 683 -22.98 -46.18 -31.94
N SER A 684 -21.70 -45.78 -31.99
CA SER A 684 -20.68 -46.42 -32.82
C SER A 684 -20.19 -47.77 -32.28
N ALA A 685 -20.43 -48.06 -31.00
CA ALA A 685 -20.10 -49.34 -30.36
C ALA A 685 -21.30 -50.32 -30.31
N GLY A 686 -22.43 -49.98 -30.96
CA GLY A 686 -23.64 -50.81 -30.97
C GLY A 686 -24.49 -50.73 -29.68
N GLN A 687 -24.26 -49.72 -28.85
CA GLN A 687 -25.02 -49.45 -27.63
C GLN A 687 -26.47 -48.99 -27.93
N ALA A 688 -27.35 -49.19 -26.95
CA ALA A 688 -28.76 -48.82 -27.08
C ALA A 688 -28.94 -47.29 -27.24
N ILE A 689 -29.89 -46.91 -28.11
CA ILE A 689 -30.39 -45.55 -28.26
C ILE A 689 -31.86 -45.53 -27.83
N SER A 690 -32.20 -44.65 -26.89
CA SER A 690 -33.57 -44.36 -26.47
C SER A 690 -33.90 -42.90 -26.74
N ILE A 691 -34.99 -42.63 -27.45
CA ILE A 691 -35.45 -41.27 -27.77
C ILE A 691 -36.91 -41.14 -27.32
N THR A 692 -37.18 -40.19 -26.42
CA THR A 692 -38.52 -39.87 -25.92
C THR A 692 -38.84 -38.42 -26.26
N THR A 693 -39.92 -38.19 -27.00
CA THR A 693 -40.34 -36.84 -27.39
C THR A 693 -41.80 -36.59 -27.05
N SER A 694 -42.10 -35.52 -26.32
CA SER A 694 -43.47 -35.06 -26.07
C SER A 694 -43.82 -33.76 -26.79
N GLY A 695 -42.83 -33.07 -27.36
CA GLY A 695 -43.01 -31.86 -28.16
C GLY A 695 -42.98 -32.11 -29.67
N LEU A 696 -43.06 -31.02 -30.45
CA LEU A 696 -43.02 -31.06 -31.91
C LEU A 696 -41.62 -31.44 -32.41
N VAL A 697 -41.50 -32.52 -33.18
CA VAL A 697 -40.25 -32.94 -33.82
C VAL A 697 -40.40 -32.81 -35.32
N ARG A 698 -39.60 -31.94 -35.97
CA ARG A 698 -39.75 -31.69 -37.42
C ARG A 698 -38.45 -31.36 -38.12
N ASN A 699 -38.39 -31.70 -39.41
CA ASN A 699 -37.35 -31.18 -40.28
C ASN A 699 -37.79 -29.79 -40.81
N SER A 700 -36.93 -28.77 -40.70
CA SER A 700 -37.24 -27.39 -41.08
C SER A 700 -36.96 -27.06 -42.55
N SER A 701 -36.36 -27.96 -43.34
CA SER A 701 -36.14 -27.78 -44.79
C SER A 701 -37.43 -27.64 -45.60
N GLN A 702 -38.59 -27.96 -45.02
CA GLN A 702 -39.91 -27.79 -45.64
C GLN A 702 -40.63 -26.48 -45.26
N ILE A 703 -39.99 -25.62 -44.47
CA ILE A 703 -40.57 -24.36 -43.94
C ILE A 703 -39.98 -23.12 -44.63
N ALA A 704 -38.97 -23.31 -45.51
CA ALA A 704 -38.35 -22.25 -46.31
C ALA A 704 -39.14 -21.93 -47.58
#